data_AF-A0A1J4K7R0-F1
#
_entry.id   AF-A0A1J4K7R0-F1
#
_cell.length_a   1.000
_cell.length_b   1.000
_cell.length_c   1.000
_cell.angle_alpha   90.00
_cell.angle_beta   90.00
_cell.angle_gamma   90.00
#
_symmetry.space_group_name_H-M   'P 1'
#
loop_
_entity.id
_entity.type
_entity.pdbx_description
1 polymer ?
#
loop_
_entity_poly.entity_id
_entity_poly.type
_entity_poly.pdbx_seq_one_letter_code
_entity_poly.pdbx_strand_id
1 'polypeptide(L)'
;MQQIGTAQSVNQSSISTSSTHGVEGIRKNKITSGHYSVLDQIFPFFDRMTQIRPLFRFIHTLLYIWYFAQILNTSCFHITFHEEDNSFTGYMTWISLSNLNSASETTFLGMFLFFACCVLVSVIVICVQWYYYSKTRKFVNWMLRLIRFVFEAVTLITLIPAASFLGVLFLRVLLNRMSTLKYVYLCFMIIFILYTLVVHILTYQFIYSSPYLANTPFGSFNGGIILFPTIIYAIFAFISCFIRTFPTWSYSIVFLILLIINVLIVVRSFSYPFLHMPFNVLYSSVFTGAIGCNAMAIVRVFVPNLFEYLPFTVGVVVMIISIFVYGFIGKKNNDFVKLKLNYPPNDESRMTEEEKHAIFQELNLINEAHGTKYLRLALFNGCDMLIDDSLIKYLIVSTNSTSVMISVLRIAACFPSMSRLMMVSLSRVISRRDISFKYRFVLYQIERITAIRNTSTSAEMTNQLNDIVNTTSILKKEITNFWLSIPNDPSIFRKLTNETTEANSRWTELLLKFPNNDRIHEEYAQFLIEVKTDFELAVLEHNKASMISVGKCQHLEKAFKLLMQNYPFYLKREILDVRGNIIKILNHKINPEKSGGTTASTFSQSSLGNSSTGFSSIDNELQLSIARSLFSHSRLRLALQGALKYRMSTNATYMLYWAAFVMIASFAVYLVQYFLLINFYDNRQANVDRMAAVADARTASCYALNYIASQWGLSTGAVMNHDELLNINKQHGGNTTIFLDPIGPSIYECAIWMRGNITNLAMEMGEIALSGLDIAEIAPSFLSEDVPYYPFVQTRMLEKETINFKTLFSYMIYATGYLVMRIKDAPNWHKDDIFLSYMKNTEGFFTSMDDIYRGFVTETALAIRQISNGNILILCIPAVVIFLLSIPFYLVFHILYCRETKKWLRLLNGVDDKYKIEASRTLDPKEKKHDTAIVSEGGSVESSSFHSITATVIVFFYLLVTLICIFYGVISMKTDQEFINLNKWMIYGSVRASASMEAMGLLLAAATMNETFYLSSPNKSEVLNRALAAGKRMLNNYNILMNGKDGLIACLGYSAELDKIHNEQKCDITQTNSSYHDIVQCNSLS
;
A
#
# COMPACT_ATOMS: atom_id res chain seq x y z
N MET A 1 62.84 60.75 24.27
CA MET A 1 63.36 60.34 25.60
C MET A 1 62.30 59.50 26.27
N GLN A 2 62.66 58.27 26.71
CA GLN A 2 62.22 57.49 27.89
C GLN A 2 60.75 57.61 28.38
N GLN A 3 60.05 56.61 28.92
CA GLN A 3 60.22 55.18 29.26
C GLN A 3 58.84 54.73 29.82
N ILE A 4 58.46 53.45 29.59
CA ILE A 4 57.95 52.44 30.55
C ILE A 4 56.98 52.91 31.67
N GLY A 5 55.71 52.47 31.68
CA GLY A 5 55.18 51.37 32.54
C GLY A 5 54.41 51.95 33.75
N THR A 6 53.31 51.42 34.33
CA THR A 6 52.63 50.13 34.31
C THR A 6 51.24 50.27 34.97
N ALA A 7 50.26 49.50 34.47
CA ALA A 7 49.26 48.65 35.16
C ALA A 7 48.43 49.18 36.36
N GLN A 8 47.09 49.16 36.20
CA GLN A 8 46.12 48.28 36.91
C GLN A 8 44.69 48.85 36.84
N SER A 9 43.79 48.18 36.09
CA SER A 9 42.32 48.06 36.32
C SER A 9 41.57 47.74 35.03
N VAL A 10 41.72 46.52 34.53
CA VAL A 10 40.79 45.93 33.55
C VAL A 10 40.47 44.53 34.06
N ASN A 11 39.36 44.35 34.77
CA ASN A 11 38.80 43.02 35.06
C ASN A 11 37.36 43.00 35.64
N GLN A 12 36.47 43.93 35.27
CA GLN A 12 35.06 43.84 35.71
C GLN A 12 33.98 44.17 34.66
N SER A 13 34.30 44.28 33.36
CA SER A 13 33.31 44.62 32.32
C SER A 13 33.19 43.61 31.18
N SER A 14 33.46 42.32 31.43
CA SER A 14 33.42 41.25 30.41
C SER A 14 32.44 40.11 30.70
N ILE A 15 31.39 40.33 31.53
CA ILE A 15 30.47 39.26 31.93
C ILE A 15 29.02 39.47 31.43
N SER A 16 28.62 40.66 31.00
CA SER A 16 27.21 40.96 30.68
C SER A 16 26.82 40.94 29.19
N THR A 17 27.75 40.72 28.24
CA THR A 17 27.48 40.66 26.79
C THR A 17 27.52 39.24 26.19
N SER A 18 27.69 38.18 27.00
CA SER A 18 27.78 36.79 26.51
C SER A 18 26.44 36.05 26.42
N SER A 19 25.36 36.57 27.01
CA SER A 19 24.08 35.85 27.12
C SER A 19 23.23 35.90 25.83
N THR A 20 23.31 36.95 25.01
CA THR A 20 22.56 37.06 23.75
C THR A 20 23.21 36.30 22.59
N HIS A 21 24.55 36.26 22.51
CA HIS A 21 25.26 35.42 21.53
C HIS A 21 25.16 33.91 21.84
N GLY A 22 25.01 33.52 23.11
CA GLY A 22 24.78 32.13 23.51
C GLY A 22 23.46 31.56 22.97
N VAL A 23 22.39 32.36 22.96
CA VAL A 23 21.06 31.93 22.47
C VAL A 23 21.05 31.74 20.95
N GLU A 24 21.70 32.62 20.19
CA GLU A 24 21.84 32.46 18.73
C GLU A 24 22.74 31.27 18.37
N GLY A 25 23.81 31.03 19.12
CA GLY A 25 24.67 29.85 18.96
C GLY A 25 23.94 28.53 19.23
N ILE A 26 23.15 28.46 20.30
CA ILE A 26 22.32 27.28 20.65
C ILE A 26 21.25 27.05 19.58
N ARG A 27 20.57 28.11 19.11
CA ARG A 27 19.57 27.99 18.04
C ARG A 27 20.20 27.52 16.74
N LYS A 28 21.35 28.08 16.36
CA LYS A 28 22.13 27.65 15.19
C LYS A 28 22.45 26.17 15.30
N ASN A 29 23.07 25.74 16.40
CA ASN A 29 23.44 24.33 16.61
C ASN A 29 22.22 23.40 16.62
N LYS A 30 21.07 23.80 17.18
CA LYS A 30 19.84 22.99 17.15
C LYS A 30 19.24 22.85 15.75
N ILE A 31 19.22 23.93 14.97
CA ILE A 31 18.72 23.90 13.59
C ILE A 31 19.64 23.06 12.70
N THR A 32 20.95 23.19 12.90
CA THR A 32 21.94 22.58 12.01
C THR A 32 22.23 21.12 12.37
N SER A 33 22.14 20.73 13.65
CA SER A 33 22.21 19.31 14.07
C SER A 33 20.94 18.49 13.77
N GLY A 34 19.85 19.11 13.35
CA GLY A 34 18.57 18.41 13.11
C GLY A 34 17.85 18.00 14.39
N HIS A 35 18.04 18.75 15.49
CA HIS A 35 17.40 18.53 16.79
C HIS A 35 16.43 19.65 17.19
N TYR A 36 16.01 20.49 16.23
CA TYR A 36 15.08 21.59 16.51
C TYR A 36 13.63 21.08 16.72
N SER A 37 13.23 19.98 16.06
CA SER A 37 11.94 19.30 16.23
C SER A 37 12.09 17.79 16.20
N VAL A 38 11.12 17.05 16.77
CA VAL A 38 11.07 15.57 16.67
C VAL A 38 11.05 15.11 15.21
N LEU A 39 10.39 15.86 14.32
CA LEU A 39 10.37 15.57 12.88
C LEU A 39 11.73 15.72 12.20
N ASP A 40 12.65 16.50 12.78
CA ASP A 40 13.99 16.73 12.21
C ASP A 40 14.89 15.49 12.36
N GLN A 41 14.51 14.53 13.22
CA GLN A 41 15.22 13.24 13.37
C GLN A 41 15.19 12.38 12.09
N ILE A 42 14.30 12.67 11.13
CA ILE A 42 14.20 11.95 9.86
C ILE A 42 15.18 12.53 8.82
N PHE A 43 15.80 13.69 9.06
CA PHE A 43 16.72 14.33 8.11
C PHE A 43 17.90 13.45 7.68
N PRO A 44 18.58 12.68 8.55
CA PRO A 44 19.68 11.81 8.13
C PRO A 44 19.25 10.74 7.11
N PHE A 45 18.02 10.23 7.24
CA PHE A 45 17.44 9.24 6.34
C PHE A 45 17.18 9.84 4.94
N PHE A 46 16.48 10.99 4.88
CA PHE A 46 16.23 11.67 3.60
C PHE A 46 17.51 12.19 2.96
N ASP A 47 18.48 12.66 3.74
CA ASP A 47 19.78 13.09 3.21
C ASP A 47 20.50 11.95 2.49
N ARG A 48 20.60 10.77 3.11
CA ARG A 48 21.20 9.60 2.47
C ARG A 48 20.41 9.12 1.26
N MET A 49 19.08 9.19 1.29
CA MET A 49 18.24 8.86 0.15
C MET A 49 18.49 9.80 -1.05
N THR A 50 18.61 11.12 -0.83
CA THR A 50 18.87 12.08 -1.91
C THR A 50 20.21 11.87 -2.60
N GLN A 51 21.21 11.40 -1.86
CA GLN A 51 22.57 11.14 -2.37
C GLN A 51 22.67 9.88 -3.25
N ILE A 52 21.68 8.98 -3.21
CA ILE A 52 21.73 7.69 -3.93
C ILE A 52 21.09 7.84 -5.31
N ARG A 53 21.68 7.26 -6.35
CA ARG A 53 21.09 7.33 -7.69
C ARG A 53 19.76 6.57 -7.76
N PRO A 54 18.73 7.11 -8.44
CA PRO A 54 17.47 6.41 -8.66
C PRO A 54 17.67 5.09 -9.41
N LEU A 55 16.75 4.15 -9.20
CA LEU A 55 16.72 2.86 -9.92
C LEU A 55 16.26 3.12 -11.37
N PHE A 56 17.00 2.60 -12.36
CA PHE A 56 16.71 2.65 -13.81
C PHE A 56 15.94 3.90 -14.33
N ARG A 57 16.65 4.85 -14.95
CA ARG A 57 16.04 6.08 -15.54
C ARG A 57 14.85 5.80 -16.47
N PHE A 58 14.91 4.72 -17.25
CA PHE A 58 13.85 4.31 -18.18
C PHE A 58 12.53 4.02 -17.47
N ILE A 59 12.58 3.28 -16.36
CA ILE A 59 11.38 2.94 -15.58
C ILE A 59 10.73 4.21 -15.04
N HIS A 60 11.50 5.14 -14.48
CA HIS A 60 10.94 6.41 -14.05
C HIS A 60 10.26 7.18 -15.19
N THR A 61 10.87 7.28 -16.37
CA THR A 61 10.23 7.94 -17.52
C THR A 61 8.87 7.31 -17.85
N LEU A 62 8.79 5.97 -17.90
CA LEU A 62 7.54 5.25 -18.17
C LEU A 62 6.48 5.53 -17.10
N LEU A 63 6.88 5.54 -15.83
CA LEU A 63 6.01 5.81 -14.68
C LEU A 63 5.50 7.27 -14.67
N TYR A 64 6.29 8.24 -15.13
CA TYR A 64 5.81 9.62 -15.30
C TYR A 64 4.90 9.80 -16.51
N ILE A 65 5.14 9.08 -17.62
CA ILE A 65 4.21 9.05 -18.76
C ILE A 65 2.87 8.49 -18.30
N TRP A 66 2.89 7.42 -17.50
CA TRP A 66 1.71 6.86 -16.87
C TRP A 66 1.00 7.86 -15.96
N TYR A 67 1.74 8.57 -15.11
CA TYR A 67 1.18 9.64 -14.28
C TYR A 67 0.51 10.75 -15.11
N PHE A 68 1.11 11.20 -16.21
CA PHE A 68 0.46 12.17 -17.09
C PHE A 68 -0.77 11.61 -17.78
N ALA A 69 -0.76 10.33 -18.16
CA ALA A 69 -1.96 9.66 -18.64
C ALA A 69 -3.05 9.64 -17.56
N GLN A 70 -2.73 9.41 -16.28
CA GLN A 70 -3.68 9.50 -15.17
C GLN A 70 -4.24 10.92 -14.98
N ILE A 71 -3.41 11.96 -15.11
CA ILE A 71 -3.89 13.36 -15.07
C ILE A 71 -4.90 13.60 -16.18
N LEU A 72 -4.52 13.30 -17.43
CA LEU A 72 -5.42 13.46 -18.57
C LEU A 72 -6.70 12.66 -18.33
N ASN A 73 -6.58 11.42 -17.89
CA ASN A 73 -7.74 10.58 -17.62
C ASN A 73 -8.67 11.21 -16.58
N THR A 74 -8.14 11.69 -15.47
CA THR A 74 -8.92 12.36 -14.41
C THR A 74 -9.56 13.66 -14.91
N SER A 75 -8.92 14.38 -15.82
CA SER A 75 -9.53 15.55 -16.49
C SER A 75 -10.65 15.18 -17.47
N CYS A 76 -10.57 14.01 -18.10
CA CYS A 76 -11.56 13.57 -19.08
C CYS A 76 -12.70 12.72 -18.45
N PHE A 77 -12.54 12.13 -17.25
CA PHE A 77 -13.48 11.12 -16.69
C PHE A 77 -14.67 11.65 -15.87
N HIS A 78 -15.81 11.73 -16.56
CA HIS A 78 -17.03 10.94 -16.37
C HIS A 78 -17.62 10.68 -14.97
N ILE A 79 -18.38 11.65 -14.52
CA ILE A 79 -19.47 11.51 -13.54
C ILE A 79 -20.74 10.94 -14.24
N THR A 80 -20.65 10.25 -15.38
CA THR A 80 -21.81 10.18 -16.31
C THR A 80 -21.96 8.89 -17.17
N PHE A 81 -21.30 7.75 -16.89
CA PHE A 81 -21.46 6.54 -17.73
C PHE A 81 -21.88 5.29 -16.98
N HIS A 82 -22.81 4.64 -17.68
CA HIS A 82 -23.56 3.43 -17.39
C HIS A 82 -22.70 2.17 -17.41
N GLU A 83 -23.32 1.12 -16.88
CA GLU A 83 -22.86 -0.23 -16.58
C GLU A 83 -22.26 -1.05 -17.74
N GLU A 84 -22.02 -0.49 -18.93
CA GLU A 84 -21.51 -1.29 -20.06
C GLU A 84 -19.97 -1.38 -20.08
N ASP A 85 -19.47 -2.51 -19.58
CA ASP A 85 -18.06 -2.88 -19.41
C ASP A 85 -17.21 -2.93 -20.70
N ASN A 86 -17.80 -2.80 -21.90
CA ASN A 86 -17.12 -3.09 -23.18
C ASN A 86 -16.64 -1.87 -23.98
N SER A 87 -16.75 -0.65 -23.45
CA SER A 87 -16.32 0.55 -24.17
C SER A 87 -14.79 0.77 -24.12
N PHE A 88 -14.21 1.38 -25.16
CA PHE A 88 -12.79 1.81 -25.20
C PHE A 88 -12.40 2.66 -23.98
N THR A 89 -13.35 3.46 -23.51
CA THR A 89 -13.25 4.27 -22.29
C THR A 89 -13.17 3.40 -21.04
N GLY A 90 -13.92 2.29 -20.94
CA GLY A 90 -13.79 1.28 -19.89
C GLY A 90 -12.38 0.71 -19.77
N TYR A 91 -11.77 0.30 -20.89
CA TYR A 91 -10.39 -0.18 -20.91
C TYR A 91 -9.38 0.87 -20.45
N MET A 92 -9.54 2.13 -20.86
CA MET A 92 -8.66 3.22 -20.44
C MET A 92 -8.80 3.53 -18.94
N THR A 93 -9.99 3.38 -18.35
CA THR A 93 -10.18 3.49 -16.89
C THR A 93 -9.60 2.35 -16.09
N TRP A 94 -9.62 1.15 -16.65
CA TRP A 94 -9.02 -0.02 -16.02
C TRP A 94 -7.51 0.11 -16.02
N ILE A 95 -6.94 0.56 -17.14
CA ILE A 95 -5.52 0.90 -17.27
C ILE A 95 -5.16 2.00 -16.26
N SER A 96 -5.93 3.07 -16.10
CA SER A 96 -5.62 4.11 -15.11
C SER A 96 -5.98 3.76 -13.66
N LEU A 97 -6.55 2.58 -13.39
CA LEU A 97 -7.03 2.10 -12.08
C LEU A 97 -8.09 3.02 -11.43
N SER A 98 -8.95 3.68 -12.22
CA SER A 98 -9.83 4.77 -11.72
C SER A 98 -11.34 4.54 -11.89
N ASN A 99 -11.80 3.39 -12.37
CA ASN A 99 -13.23 3.08 -12.42
C ASN A 99 -13.49 1.68 -11.89
N LEU A 100 -14.21 1.60 -10.77
CA LEU A 100 -14.55 0.36 -10.08
C LEU A 100 -16.06 0.23 -9.87
N ASN A 101 -16.88 0.98 -10.61
CA ASN A 101 -18.31 1.03 -10.35
C ASN A 101 -19.04 -0.29 -10.63
N SER A 102 -18.69 -0.99 -11.71
CA SER A 102 -19.23 -2.32 -12.09
C SER A 102 -18.36 -3.48 -11.58
N ALA A 103 -17.27 -3.17 -10.88
CA ALA A 103 -16.27 -4.17 -10.55
C ALA A 103 -16.86 -5.24 -9.61
N SER A 104 -16.65 -6.51 -9.97
CA SER A 104 -17.03 -7.68 -9.16
C SER A 104 -16.41 -7.59 -7.77
N GLU A 105 -16.98 -8.27 -6.76
CA GLU A 105 -16.41 -8.25 -5.41
C GLU A 105 -14.95 -8.75 -5.37
N THR A 106 -14.58 -9.65 -6.29
CA THR A 106 -13.20 -10.13 -6.48
C THR A 106 -12.23 -9.03 -6.91
N THR A 107 -12.65 -8.11 -7.78
CA THR A 107 -11.81 -6.97 -8.20
C THR A 107 -11.66 -5.91 -7.11
N PHE A 108 -12.71 -5.67 -6.30
CA PHE A 108 -12.62 -4.83 -5.11
C PHE A 108 -11.59 -5.38 -4.11
N LEU A 109 -11.65 -6.69 -3.85
CA LEU A 109 -10.67 -7.37 -3.01
C LEU A 109 -9.26 -7.28 -3.61
N GLY A 110 -9.10 -7.52 -4.91
CA GLY A 110 -7.81 -7.44 -5.59
C GLY A 110 -7.18 -6.05 -5.49
N MET A 111 -7.95 -4.97 -5.67
CA MET A 111 -7.49 -3.60 -5.53
C MET A 111 -7.14 -3.26 -4.08
N PHE A 112 -7.96 -3.68 -3.13
CA PHE A 112 -7.68 -3.52 -1.70
C PHE A 112 -6.36 -4.21 -1.31
N LEU A 113 -6.17 -5.45 -1.74
CA LEU A 113 -4.94 -6.22 -1.50
C LEU A 113 -3.72 -5.58 -2.17
N PHE A 114 -3.88 -5.01 -3.37
CA PHE A 114 -2.80 -4.29 -4.06
C PHE A 114 -2.33 -3.07 -3.26
N PHE A 115 -3.25 -2.21 -2.79
CA PHE A 115 -2.91 -1.05 -1.97
C PHE A 115 -2.34 -1.47 -0.60
N ALA A 116 -2.94 -2.47 0.05
CA ALA A 116 -2.46 -3.00 1.31
C ALA A 116 -1.02 -3.54 1.18
N CYS A 117 -0.72 -4.28 0.10
CA CYS A 117 0.61 -4.80 -0.19
C CYS A 117 1.62 -3.66 -0.41
N CYS A 118 1.26 -2.66 -1.23
CA CYS A 118 2.14 -1.50 -1.47
C CYS A 118 2.49 -0.76 -0.17
N VAL A 119 1.50 -0.50 0.68
CA VAL A 119 1.69 0.17 1.97
C VAL A 119 2.51 -0.70 2.91
N LEU A 120 2.15 -1.98 3.09
CA LEU A 120 2.80 -2.89 4.01
C LEU A 120 4.27 -3.15 3.63
N VAL A 121 4.56 -3.36 2.33
CA VAL A 121 5.95 -3.45 1.84
C VAL A 121 6.72 -2.17 2.14
N SER A 122 6.12 -0.99 1.89
CA SER A 122 6.80 0.27 2.17
C SER A 122 7.11 0.46 3.66
N VAL A 123 6.16 0.13 4.55
CA VAL A 123 6.34 0.22 6.01
C VAL A 123 7.39 -0.77 6.50
N ILE A 124 7.34 -2.03 6.06
CA ILE A 124 8.34 -3.05 6.43
C ILE A 124 9.74 -2.60 6.02
N VAL A 125 9.92 -2.12 4.79
CA VAL A 125 11.24 -1.71 4.31
C VAL A 125 11.76 -0.51 5.12
N ILE A 126 10.90 0.45 5.49
CA ILE A 126 11.28 1.56 6.38
C ILE A 126 11.65 1.05 7.77
N CYS A 127 10.83 0.19 8.38
CA CYS A 127 11.06 -0.37 9.72
C CYS A 127 12.36 -1.18 9.78
N VAL A 128 12.61 -2.04 8.79
CA VAL A 128 13.85 -2.83 8.69
C VAL A 128 15.06 -1.89 8.52
N GLN A 129 14.94 -0.88 7.67
CA GLN A 129 16.02 0.09 7.47
C GLN A 129 16.27 0.93 8.73
N TRP A 130 15.23 1.31 9.46
CA TRP A 130 15.33 2.06 10.71
C TRP A 130 15.92 1.20 11.82
N TYR A 131 15.50 -0.06 11.94
CA TYR A 131 16.09 -1.04 12.86
C TYR A 131 17.57 -1.25 12.56
N TYR A 132 17.90 -1.45 11.28
CA TYR A 132 19.27 -1.61 10.83
C TYR A 132 20.11 -0.35 11.10
N TYR A 133 19.55 0.85 10.88
CA TYR A 133 20.19 2.11 11.20
C TYR A 133 20.38 2.30 12.70
N SER A 134 19.40 1.93 13.53
CA SER A 134 19.52 2.01 14.99
C SER A 134 20.64 1.12 15.52
N LYS A 135 20.82 -0.08 14.95
CA LYS A 135 21.86 -1.04 15.36
C LYS A 135 23.24 -0.76 14.77
N THR A 136 23.30 -0.43 13.49
CA THR A 136 24.59 -0.36 12.76
C THR A 136 25.00 1.06 12.41
N ARG A 137 24.15 2.07 12.67
CA ARG A 137 24.31 3.47 12.21
C ARG A 137 24.60 3.62 10.72
N LYS A 138 24.41 2.56 9.94
CA LYS A 138 24.63 2.49 8.50
C LYS A 138 23.29 2.28 7.82
N PHE A 139 23.17 2.84 6.63
CA PHE A 139 22.04 2.54 5.75
C PHE A 139 22.48 1.56 4.68
N VAL A 140 21.68 0.51 4.44
CA VAL A 140 21.89 -0.40 3.32
C VAL A 140 21.53 0.32 2.01
N ASN A 141 22.52 0.49 1.13
CA ASN A 141 22.37 1.24 -0.13
C ASN A 141 21.34 0.63 -1.09
N TRP A 142 21.22 -0.71 -1.14
CA TRP A 142 20.23 -1.35 -2.00
C TRP A 142 18.80 -1.13 -1.49
N MET A 143 18.56 -1.26 -0.18
CA MET A 143 17.24 -0.97 0.41
C MET A 143 16.86 0.50 0.26
N LEU A 144 17.80 1.44 0.44
CA LEU A 144 17.51 2.86 0.17
C LEU A 144 17.13 3.13 -1.29
N ARG A 145 17.71 2.40 -2.26
CA ARG A 145 17.29 2.49 -3.67
C ARG A 145 15.85 2.03 -3.86
N LEU A 146 15.47 0.93 -3.21
CA LEU A 146 14.11 0.41 -3.22
C LEU A 146 13.13 1.41 -2.57
N ILE A 147 13.45 1.94 -1.39
CA ILE A 147 12.63 2.95 -0.71
C ILE A 147 12.46 4.18 -1.59
N ARG A 148 13.54 4.68 -2.18
CA ARG A 148 13.48 5.83 -3.10
C ARG A 148 12.54 5.55 -4.27
N PHE A 149 12.61 4.36 -4.86
CA PHE A 149 11.69 3.96 -5.93
C PHE A 149 10.23 3.92 -5.47
N VAL A 150 9.95 3.33 -4.31
CA VAL A 150 8.59 3.28 -3.74
C VAL A 150 8.08 4.70 -3.44
N PHE A 151 8.91 5.54 -2.84
CA PHE A 151 8.53 6.88 -2.42
C PHE A 151 8.35 7.84 -3.61
N GLU A 152 9.26 7.84 -4.58
CA GLU A 152 9.15 8.72 -5.76
C GLU A 152 8.12 8.20 -6.77
N ALA A 153 8.11 6.90 -7.06
CA ALA A 153 7.38 6.39 -8.22
C ALA A 153 6.05 5.73 -7.84
N VAL A 154 6.03 4.87 -6.82
CA VAL A 154 4.79 4.17 -6.42
C VAL A 154 3.79 5.17 -5.84
N THR A 155 4.21 6.05 -4.92
CA THR A 155 3.27 7.04 -4.34
C THR A 155 2.65 7.98 -5.37
N LEU A 156 3.39 8.34 -6.43
CA LEU A 156 2.89 9.22 -7.49
C LEU A 156 1.76 8.55 -8.28
N ILE A 157 1.90 7.25 -8.58
CA ILE A 157 0.94 6.49 -9.40
C ILE A 157 -0.26 6.02 -8.58
N THR A 158 -0.06 5.70 -7.31
CA THR A 158 -1.11 5.11 -6.47
C THR A 158 -2.05 6.15 -5.87
N LEU A 159 -1.64 7.41 -5.70
CA LEU A 159 -2.43 8.41 -4.96
C LEU A 159 -3.78 8.72 -5.64
N ILE A 160 -3.78 8.96 -6.95
CA ILE A 160 -5.01 9.29 -7.71
C ILE A 160 -5.97 8.09 -7.74
N PRO A 161 -5.55 6.87 -8.12
CA PRO A 161 -6.38 5.66 -8.04
C PRO A 161 -6.91 5.37 -6.63
N ALA A 162 -6.09 5.53 -5.59
CA ALA A 162 -6.52 5.28 -4.22
C ALA A 162 -7.65 6.23 -3.82
N ALA A 163 -7.52 7.53 -4.14
CA ALA A 163 -8.56 8.52 -3.85
C ALA A 163 -9.87 8.24 -4.61
N SER A 164 -9.77 7.81 -5.86
CA SER A 164 -10.94 7.36 -6.64
C SER A 164 -11.60 6.13 -6.02
N PHE A 165 -10.82 5.12 -5.62
CA PHE A 165 -11.35 3.91 -4.98
C PHE A 165 -12.05 4.21 -3.65
N LEU A 166 -11.47 5.09 -2.83
CA LEU A 166 -12.13 5.58 -1.62
C LEU A 166 -13.46 6.29 -1.93
N GLY A 167 -13.49 7.11 -2.99
CA GLY A 167 -14.71 7.78 -3.45
C GLY A 167 -15.82 6.80 -3.84
N VAL A 168 -15.49 5.71 -4.56
CA VAL A 168 -16.44 4.65 -4.94
C VAL A 168 -16.95 3.88 -3.72
N LEU A 169 -16.05 3.51 -2.79
CA LEU A 169 -16.45 2.85 -1.55
C LEU A 169 -17.41 3.74 -0.74
N PHE A 170 -17.09 5.03 -0.62
CA PHE A 170 -17.92 6.00 0.09
C PHE A 170 -19.30 6.18 -0.57
N LEU A 171 -19.36 6.28 -1.90
CA LEU A 171 -20.62 6.35 -2.65
C LEU A 171 -21.51 5.12 -2.41
N ARG A 172 -20.90 3.91 -2.41
CA ARG A 172 -21.65 2.67 -2.12
C ARG A 172 -22.15 2.61 -0.67
N VAL A 173 -21.42 3.20 0.29
CA VAL A 173 -21.90 3.37 1.67
C VAL A 173 -23.12 4.28 1.70
N LEU A 174 -23.10 5.41 0.99
CA LEU A 174 -24.22 6.36 0.94
C LEU A 174 -25.49 5.76 0.33
N LEU A 175 -25.36 4.85 -0.64
CA LEU A 175 -26.50 4.20 -1.31
C LEU A 175 -27.09 3.00 -0.53
N ASN A 176 -26.63 2.74 0.70
CA ASN A 176 -27.13 1.71 1.61
C ASN A 176 -27.17 0.27 1.04
N ARG A 177 -26.18 -0.10 0.20
CA ARG A 177 -26.08 -1.42 -0.46
C ARG A 177 -24.98 -2.34 0.12
N MET A 178 -24.64 -2.22 1.41
CA MET A 178 -23.35 -2.74 1.90
C MET A 178 -23.43 -4.01 2.77
N SER A 179 -22.56 -4.97 2.45
CA SER A 179 -22.07 -6.03 3.33
C SER A 179 -20.99 -5.50 4.28
N THR A 180 -20.84 -6.12 5.46
CA THR A 180 -19.93 -5.71 6.54
C THR A 180 -18.47 -5.52 6.10
N LEU A 181 -18.02 -6.29 5.10
CA LEU A 181 -16.66 -6.22 4.53
C LEU A 181 -16.32 -4.87 3.91
N LYS A 182 -17.29 -4.19 3.30
CA LYS A 182 -17.01 -2.93 2.57
C LYS A 182 -16.77 -1.75 3.51
N TYR A 183 -17.32 -1.80 4.75
CA TYR A 183 -16.95 -0.85 5.81
C TYR A 183 -15.51 -1.03 6.26
N VAL A 184 -15.04 -2.28 6.36
CA VAL A 184 -13.64 -2.59 6.68
C VAL A 184 -12.72 -2.03 5.59
N TYR A 185 -13.05 -2.22 4.31
CA TYR A 185 -12.28 -1.64 3.20
C TYR A 185 -12.21 -0.12 3.28
N LEU A 186 -13.32 0.55 3.58
CA LEU A 186 -13.35 2.01 3.71
C LEU A 186 -12.41 2.50 4.83
N CYS A 187 -12.49 1.92 6.02
CA CYS A 187 -11.63 2.29 7.16
C CYS A 187 -10.14 2.13 6.84
N PHE A 188 -9.74 0.99 6.28
CA PHE A 188 -8.33 0.76 5.92
C PHE A 188 -7.86 1.64 4.75
N MET A 189 -8.71 1.90 3.76
CA MET A 189 -8.36 2.79 2.64
C MET A 189 -8.11 4.23 3.08
N ILE A 190 -8.85 4.75 4.07
CA ILE A 190 -8.59 6.06 4.68
C ILE A 190 -7.17 6.10 5.27
N ILE A 191 -6.79 5.06 6.02
CA ILE A 191 -5.45 4.94 6.62
C ILE A 191 -4.37 4.89 5.52
N PHE A 192 -4.60 4.12 4.45
CA PHE A 192 -3.64 3.98 3.34
C PHE A 192 -3.45 5.28 2.56
N ILE A 193 -4.52 6.04 2.31
CA ILE A 193 -4.44 7.35 1.64
C ILE A 193 -3.72 8.36 2.52
N LEU A 194 -4.02 8.41 3.82
CA LEU A 194 -3.33 9.32 4.74
C LEU A 194 -1.83 9.02 4.78
N TYR A 195 -1.46 7.74 4.88
CA TYR A 195 -0.07 7.30 4.85
C TYR A 195 0.63 7.69 3.54
N THR A 196 0.05 7.34 2.39
CA THR A 196 0.65 7.65 1.08
C THR A 196 0.74 9.16 0.83
N LEU A 197 -0.23 9.95 1.27
CA LEU A 197 -0.20 11.41 1.19
C LEU A 197 0.94 12.01 2.04
N VAL A 198 1.12 11.54 3.29
CA VAL A 198 2.22 12.00 4.15
C VAL A 198 3.57 11.65 3.53
N VAL A 199 3.76 10.42 3.06
CA VAL A 199 5.00 9.98 2.40
C VAL A 199 5.26 10.79 1.13
N HIS A 200 4.23 11.03 0.32
CA HIS A 200 4.34 11.83 -0.90
C HIS A 200 4.75 13.28 -0.60
N ILE A 201 4.13 13.92 0.39
CA ILE A 201 4.46 15.29 0.81
C ILE A 201 5.91 15.37 1.27
N LEU A 202 6.34 14.50 2.18
CA LEU A 202 7.71 14.52 2.70
C LEU A 202 8.74 14.27 1.60
N THR A 203 8.50 13.27 0.75
CA THR A 203 9.42 12.88 -0.32
C THR A 203 9.63 14.01 -1.32
N TYR A 204 8.57 14.57 -1.88
CA TYR A 204 8.68 15.62 -2.90
C TYR A 204 9.15 16.96 -2.31
N GLN A 205 8.82 17.26 -1.05
CA GLN A 205 9.38 18.44 -0.39
C GLN A 205 10.88 18.31 -0.14
N PHE A 206 11.38 17.15 0.30
CA PHE A 206 12.80 16.98 0.64
C PHE A 206 13.68 16.73 -0.58
N ILE A 207 13.32 15.79 -1.46
CA ILE A 207 14.20 15.41 -2.57
C ILE A 207 14.45 16.59 -3.52
N TYR A 208 13.40 17.32 -3.89
CA TYR A 208 13.51 18.42 -4.85
C TYR A 208 13.90 19.76 -4.22
N SER A 209 13.89 19.87 -2.89
CA SER A 209 14.48 21.02 -2.19
C SER A 209 15.97 20.87 -1.94
N SER A 210 16.48 19.64 -1.97
CA SER A 210 17.88 19.33 -1.72
C SER A 210 18.85 20.10 -2.62
N PRO A 211 20.06 20.47 -2.14
CA PRO A 211 21.15 20.93 -3.00
C PRO A 211 21.73 19.80 -3.87
N TYR A 212 21.48 18.53 -3.52
CA TYR A 212 21.81 17.40 -4.38
C TYR A 212 20.80 17.32 -5.53
N LEU A 213 21.16 17.87 -6.69
CA LEU A 213 20.27 17.86 -7.85
C LEU A 213 19.93 16.43 -8.27
N ALA A 214 18.65 16.08 -8.16
CA ALA A 214 18.16 14.75 -8.50
C ALA A 214 18.44 14.44 -9.97
N ASN A 215 19.07 13.29 -10.22
CA ASN A 215 19.36 12.79 -11.56
C ASN A 215 18.18 11.92 -12.06
N THR A 216 16.97 12.47 -11.98
CA THR A 216 15.74 11.89 -12.50
C THR A 216 15.28 12.71 -13.71
N PRO A 217 14.61 12.09 -14.71
CA PRO A 217 14.15 12.80 -15.90
C PRO A 217 13.25 14.01 -15.55
N PHE A 218 12.43 13.86 -14.50
CA PHE A 218 11.57 14.92 -13.95
C PHE A 218 12.16 15.57 -12.69
N GLY A 219 13.49 15.61 -12.61
CA GLY A 219 14.23 16.40 -11.63
C GLY A 219 13.74 17.84 -11.63
N SER A 220 13.31 18.39 -10.49
CA SER A 220 12.82 19.76 -10.37
C SER A 220 13.56 20.55 -9.29
N PHE A 221 13.66 21.87 -9.47
CA PHE A 221 14.17 22.78 -8.44
C PHE A 221 13.14 23.04 -7.33
N ASN A 222 11.87 22.76 -7.59
CA ASN A 222 10.80 22.94 -6.61
C ASN A 222 9.78 21.80 -6.73
N GLY A 223 9.81 20.88 -5.76
CA GLY A 223 8.89 19.74 -5.71
C GLY A 223 7.42 20.10 -5.60
N GLY A 224 7.10 21.33 -5.18
CA GLY A 224 5.72 21.83 -5.12
C GLY A 224 4.97 21.73 -6.45
N ILE A 225 5.69 21.74 -7.58
CA ILE A 225 5.07 21.74 -8.91
C ILE A 225 4.56 20.35 -9.31
N ILE A 226 5.11 19.27 -8.74
CA ILE A 226 4.52 17.95 -8.91
C ILE A 226 3.52 17.69 -7.77
N LEU A 227 3.89 18.05 -6.55
CA LEU A 227 3.11 17.79 -5.34
C LEU A 227 1.69 18.41 -5.35
N PHE A 228 1.55 19.68 -5.70
CA PHE A 228 0.22 20.33 -5.65
C PHE A 228 -0.75 19.76 -6.69
N PRO A 229 -0.38 19.61 -7.98
CA PRO A 229 -1.26 18.96 -8.94
C PRO A 229 -1.66 17.54 -8.54
N THR A 230 -0.73 16.69 -8.08
CA THR A 230 -1.10 15.30 -7.71
C THR A 230 -2.16 15.28 -6.60
N ILE A 231 -2.01 16.12 -5.57
CA ILE A 231 -2.99 16.23 -4.47
C ILE A 231 -4.33 16.79 -4.95
N ILE A 232 -4.30 17.85 -5.77
CA ILE A 232 -5.51 18.45 -6.33
C ILE A 232 -6.28 17.41 -7.15
N TYR A 233 -5.61 16.71 -8.06
CA TYR A 233 -6.24 15.69 -8.90
C TYR A 233 -6.77 14.50 -8.09
N ALA A 234 -6.08 14.09 -7.02
CA ALA A 234 -6.59 13.08 -6.09
C ALA A 234 -7.86 13.56 -5.37
N ILE A 235 -7.91 14.81 -4.90
CA ILE A 235 -9.10 15.41 -4.27
C ILE A 235 -10.26 15.47 -5.27
N PHE A 236 -10.02 15.92 -6.50
CA PHE A 236 -11.04 15.97 -7.53
C PHE A 236 -11.53 14.58 -7.96
N ALA A 237 -10.67 13.58 -7.97
CA ALA A 237 -11.06 12.18 -8.21
C ALA A 237 -11.94 11.60 -7.09
N PHE A 238 -11.75 12.04 -5.85
CA PHE A 238 -12.64 11.71 -4.74
C PHE A 238 -13.97 12.46 -4.83
N ILE A 239 -13.94 13.78 -5.04
CA ILE A 239 -15.12 14.64 -5.14
C ILE A 239 -16.01 14.25 -6.32
N SER A 240 -15.42 13.82 -7.45
CA SER A 240 -16.19 13.40 -8.62
C SER A 240 -17.13 12.23 -8.31
N CYS A 241 -16.75 11.34 -7.39
CA CYS A 241 -17.61 10.24 -6.94
C CYS A 241 -18.80 10.74 -6.11
N PHE A 242 -18.59 11.74 -5.25
CA PHE A 242 -19.66 12.35 -4.45
C PHE A 242 -20.66 13.09 -5.34
N ILE A 243 -20.16 13.81 -6.33
CA ILE A 243 -20.99 14.64 -7.20
C ILE A 243 -21.95 13.79 -8.08
N ARG A 244 -21.69 12.48 -8.23
CA ARG A 244 -22.63 11.55 -8.89
C ARG A 244 -24.01 11.48 -8.23
N THR A 245 -24.13 11.83 -6.95
CA THR A 245 -25.45 11.85 -6.30
C THR A 245 -26.28 13.06 -6.71
N PHE A 246 -25.67 14.04 -7.40
CA PHE A 246 -26.31 15.27 -7.83
C PHE A 246 -26.67 15.22 -9.32
N PRO A 247 -27.58 16.11 -9.78
CA PRO A 247 -27.95 16.18 -11.19
C PRO A 247 -26.76 16.53 -12.09
N THR A 248 -26.81 16.13 -13.36
CA THR A 248 -25.71 16.22 -14.34
C THR A 248 -25.15 17.62 -14.56
N TRP A 249 -25.95 18.68 -14.38
CA TRP A 249 -25.49 20.07 -14.51
C TRP A 249 -24.42 20.44 -13.46
N SER A 250 -24.43 19.80 -12.30
CA SER A 250 -23.46 20.03 -11.22
C SER A 250 -22.02 19.69 -11.63
N TYR A 251 -21.86 18.84 -12.64
CA TYR A 251 -20.55 18.39 -13.13
C TYR A 251 -19.79 19.56 -13.79
N SER A 252 -20.51 20.48 -14.42
CA SER A 252 -19.94 21.66 -15.06
C SER A 252 -19.20 22.56 -14.07
N ILE A 253 -19.65 22.64 -12.81
CA ILE A 253 -18.99 23.45 -11.77
C ILE A 253 -17.60 22.88 -11.46
N VAL A 254 -17.50 21.56 -11.33
CA VAL A 254 -16.23 20.86 -11.03
C VAL A 254 -15.23 21.08 -12.15
N PHE A 255 -15.68 20.88 -13.40
CA PHE A 255 -14.83 21.09 -14.57
C PHE A 255 -14.38 22.54 -14.72
N LEU A 256 -15.24 23.51 -14.39
CA LEU A 256 -14.87 24.93 -14.40
C LEU A 256 -13.78 25.24 -13.37
N ILE A 257 -13.90 24.74 -12.14
CA ILE A 257 -12.88 24.92 -11.11
C ILE A 257 -11.56 24.25 -11.53
N LEU A 258 -11.62 23.01 -12.05
CA LEU A 258 -10.44 22.29 -12.51
C LEU A 258 -9.77 22.98 -13.71
N LEU A 259 -10.55 23.60 -14.61
CA LEU A 259 -10.05 24.43 -15.70
C LEU A 259 -9.27 25.64 -15.17
N ILE A 260 -9.82 26.38 -14.21
CA ILE A 260 -9.14 27.53 -13.58
C ILE A 260 -7.82 27.09 -12.93
N ILE A 261 -7.84 25.98 -12.20
CA ILE A 261 -6.63 25.45 -11.54
C ILE A 261 -5.58 25.05 -12.57
N ASN A 262 -5.97 24.39 -13.66
CA ASN A 262 -5.04 24.01 -14.72
C ASN A 262 -4.40 25.24 -15.38
N VAL A 263 -5.16 26.32 -15.60
CA VAL A 263 -4.61 27.60 -16.08
C VAL A 263 -3.57 28.15 -15.11
N LEU A 264 -3.84 28.14 -13.80
CA LEU A 264 -2.87 28.58 -12.79
C LEU A 264 -1.59 27.71 -12.78
N ILE A 265 -1.72 26.40 -12.99
CA ILE A 265 -0.58 25.48 -13.09
C ILE A 265 0.26 25.78 -14.34
N VAL A 266 -0.38 26.05 -15.48
CA VAL A 266 0.30 26.44 -16.73
C VAL A 266 1.04 27.77 -16.53
N VAL A 267 0.42 28.78 -15.90
CA VAL A 267 1.09 30.06 -15.60
C VAL A 267 2.35 29.84 -14.75
N ARG A 268 2.27 28.98 -13.73
CA ARG A 268 3.42 28.64 -12.87
C ARG A 268 4.52 27.86 -13.59
N SER A 269 4.18 27.10 -14.64
CA SER A 269 5.14 26.33 -15.43
C SER A 269 6.13 27.22 -16.21
N PHE A 270 5.76 28.46 -16.53
CA PHE A 270 6.65 29.43 -17.21
C PHE A 270 7.84 29.90 -16.36
N SER A 271 7.89 29.53 -15.07
CA SER A 271 9.08 29.71 -14.21
C SER A 271 10.15 28.62 -14.40
N TYR A 272 10.01 27.74 -15.40
CA TYR A 272 10.93 26.65 -15.77
C TYR A 272 11.43 25.82 -14.57
N PRO A 273 10.52 25.10 -13.89
CA PRO A 273 10.84 24.40 -12.65
C PRO A 273 11.65 23.11 -12.80
N PHE A 274 11.60 22.44 -13.95
CA PHE A 274 12.31 21.18 -14.19
C PHE A 274 13.74 21.43 -14.66
N LEU A 275 14.67 20.55 -14.27
CA LEU A 275 16.10 20.58 -14.59
C LEU A 275 16.42 20.44 -16.07
N HIS A 276 15.46 19.97 -16.85
CA HIS A 276 15.61 19.68 -18.26
C HIS A 276 14.48 20.37 -19.03
N MET A 277 14.87 21.12 -20.07
CA MET A 277 13.95 21.96 -20.83
C MET A 277 12.81 21.20 -21.53
N PRO A 278 13.03 20.02 -22.16
CA PRO A 278 11.94 19.27 -22.81
C PRO A 278 10.82 18.87 -21.83
N PHE A 279 11.16 18.62 -20.57
CA PHE A 279 10.16 18.22 -19.57
C PHE A 279 9.34 19.41 -19.05
N ASN A 280 9.88 20.63 -19.07
CA ASN A 280 9.08 21.83 -18.83
C ASN A 280 8.01 21.98 -19.93
N VAL A 281 8.41 21.78 -21.20
CA VAL A 281 7.50 21.83 -22.37
C VAL A 281 6.43 20.74 -22.27
N LEU A 282 6.84 19.50 -22.00
CA LEU A 282 5.93 18.36 -21.82
C LEU A 282 4.93 18.62 -20.69
N TYR A 283 5.40 19.06 -19.53
CA TYR A 283 4.55 19.37 -18.39
C TYR A 283 3.50 20.42 -18.75
N SER A 284 3.90 21.58 -19.30
CA SER A 284 2.95 22.63 -19.73
C SER A 284 1.94 22.10 -20.75
N SER A 285 2.39 21.27 -21.70
CA SER A 285 1.52 20.71 -22.73
C SER A 285 0.45 19.75 -22.19
N VAL A 286 0.78 18.93 -21.19
CA VAL A 286 -0.18 18.00 -20.57
C VAL A 286 -1.30 18.77 -19.86
N PHE A 287 -0.97 19.82 -19.10
CA PHE A 287 -2.00 20.63 -18.43
C PHE A 287 -2.83 21.46 -19.41
N THR A 288 -2.28 21.89 -20.55
CA THR A 288 -3.08 22.51 -21.62
C THR A 288 -3.98 21.49 -22.31
N GLY A 289 -3.52 20.26 -22.51
CA GLY A 289 -4.37 19.14 -22.94
C GLY A 289 -5.51 18.87 -21.96
N ALA A 290 -5.23 18.91 -20.65
CA ALA A 290 -6.25 18.79 -19.59
C ALA A 290 -7.28 19.93 -19.63
N ILE A 291 -6.88 21.17 -19.95
CA ILE A 291 -7.81 22.29 -20.22
C ILE A 291 -8.72 21.95 -21.41
N GLY A 292 -8.17 21.39 -22.48
CA GLY A 292 -8.94 20.90 -23.63
C GLY A 292 -9.95 19.83 -23.26
N CYS A 293 -9.55 18.83 -22.44
CA CYS A 293 -10.47 17.81 -21.91
C CYS A 293 -11.60 18.42 -21.09
N ASN A 294 -11.29 19.31 -20.14
CA ASN A 294 -12.30 19.93 -19.28
C ASN A 294 -13.29 20.78 -20.08
N ALA A 295 -12.80 21.56 -21.07
CA ALA A 295 -13.66 22.39 -21.91
C ALA A 295 -14.64 21.52 -22.73
N MET A 296 -14.16 20.45 -23.36
CA MET A 296 -15.02 19.54 -24.11
C MET A 296 -15.95 18.72 -23.21
N ALA A 297 -15.52 18.39 -21.98
CA ALA A 297 -16.37 17.74 -20.99
C ALA A 297 -17.56 18.64 -20.61
N ILE A 298 -17.35 19.95 -20.46
CA ILE A 298 -18.45 20.91 -20.22
C ILE A 298 -19.41 20.94 -21.42
N VAL A 299 -18.91 21.02 -22.65
CA VAL A 299 -19.76 21.01 -23.86
C VAL A 299 -20.63 19.76 -23.91
N ARG A 300 -20.06 18.62 -23.55
CA ARG A 300 -20.77 17.34 -23.51
C ARG A 300 -21.92 17.32 -22.51
N VAL A 301 -21.77 17.94 -21.34
CA VAL A 301 -22.87 18.01 -20.34
C VAL A 301 -24.12 18.66 -20.94
N PHE A 302 -23.95 19.62 -21.87
CA PHE A 302 -25.05 20.31 -22.54
C PHE A 302 -25.49 19.63 -23.86
N VAL A 303 -24.65 18.82 -24.48
CA VAL A 303 -24.92 18.12 -25.75
C VAL A 303 -24.74 16.61 -25.58
N PRO A 304 -25.80 15.88 -25.14
CA PRO A 304 -25.69 14.47 -24.78
C PRO A 304 -25.35 13.55 -25.96
N ASN A 305 -25.62 13.98 -27.20
CA ASN A 305 -25.38 13.19 -28.42
C ASN A 305 -23.90 13.11 -28.86
N LEU A 306 -22.96 13.74 -28.15
CA LEU A 306 -21.54 13.71 -28.51
C LEU A 306 -20.88 12.37 -28.15
N PHE A 307 -20.02 11.87 -29.05
CA PHE A 307 -19.28 10.62 -28.87
C PHE A 307 -18.46 10.60 -27.58
N GLU A 308 -18.37 9.41 -26.98
CA GLU A 308 -17.82 9.26 -25.63
C GLU A 308 -16.34 9.60 -25.51
N TYR A 309 -15.57 9.25 -26.54
CA TYR A 309 -14.12 9.42 -26.60
C TYR A 309 -13.69 10.84 -27.02
N LEU A 310 -14.64 11.71 -27.40
CA LEU A 310 -14.36 13.03 -27.97
C LEU A 310 -13.56 13.96 -27.03
N PRO A 311 -13.88 14.08 -25.72
CA PRO A 311 -13.09 14.94 -24.83
C PRO A 311 -11.62 14.48 -24.75
N PHE A 312 -11.39 13.17 -24.67
CA PHE A 312 -10.06 12.58 -24.61
C PHE A 312 -9.27 12.82 -25.90
N THR A 313 -9.86 12.58 -27.06
CA THR A 313 -9.18 12.82 -28.35
C THR A 313 -8.83 14.29 -28.54
N VAL A 314 -9.74 15.20 -28.19
CA VAL A 314 -9.46 16.64 -28.24
C VAL A 314 -8.33 17.01 -27.26
N GLY A 315 -8.35 16.48 -26.04
CA GLY A 315 -7.28 16.72 -25.06
C GLY A 315 -5.91 16.28 -25.55
N VAL A 316 -5.80 15.11 -26.18
CA VAL A 316 -4.54 14.61 -26.77
C VAL A 316 -4.09 15.46 -27.96
N VAL A 317 -5.00 15.87 -28.85
CA VAL A 317 -4.66 16.75 -29.98
C VAL A 317 -4.16 18.11 -29.48
N VAL A 318 -4.85 18.71 -28.51
CA VAL A 318 -4.44 19.99 -27.89
C VAL A 318 -3.08 19.84 -27.20
N MET A 319 -2.82 18.72 -26.53
CA MET A 319 -1.51 18.43 -25.93
C MET A 319 -0.41 18.41 -27.01
N ILE A 320 -0.60 17.70 -28.12
CA ILE A 320 0.38 17.60 -29.21
C ILE A 320 0.68 18.99 -29.80
N ILE A 321 -0.35 19.79 -30.11
CA ILE A 321 -0.18 21.16 -30.61
C ILE A 321 0.58 22.01 -29.60
N SER A 322 0.24 21.88 -28.31
CA SER A 322 0.89 22.63 -27.23
C SER A 322 2.38 22.29 -27.07
N ILE A 323 2.81 21.06 -27.37
CA ILE A 323 4.25 20.69 -27.35
C ILE A 323 5.03 21.56 -28.34
N PHE A 324 4.52 21.76 -29.56
CA PHE A 324 5.19 22.59 -30.57
C PHE A 324 5.21 24.07 -30.17
N VAL A 325 4.08 24.60 -29.69
CA VAL A 325 3.96 26.01 -29.26
C VAL A 325 4.89 26.32 -28.09
N TYR A 326 4.85 25.51 -27.01
CA TYR A 326 5.73 25.71 -25.87
C TYR A 326 7.20 25.40 -26.18
N GLY A 327 7.47 24.49 -27.12
CA GLY A 327 8.82 24.26 -27.66
C GLY A 327 9.41 25.53 -28.29
N PHE A 328 8.62 26.22 -29.12
CA PHE A 328 9.04 27.49 -29.73
C PHE A 328 9.23 28.61 -28.71
N ILE A 329 8.26 28.79 -27.78
CA ILE A 329 8.34 29.79 -26.70
C ILE A 329 9.55 29.52 -25.79
N GLY A 330 9.80 28.25 -25.47
CA GLY A 330 10.96 27.83 -24.70
C GLY A 330 12.25 28.22 -25.40
N LYS A 331 12.40 27.85 -26.68
CA LYS A 331 13.59 28.16 -27.48
C LYS A 331 13.85 29.67 -27.53
N LYS A 332 12.82 30.48 -27.84
CA LYS A 332 12.93 31.94 -27.88
C LYS A 332 13.38 32.55 -26.54
N ASN A 333 12.80 32.09 -25.43
CA ASN A 333 13.22 32.55 -24.09
C ASN A 333 14.67 32.15 -23.77
N ASN A 334 15.09 30.96 -24.19
CA ASN A 334 16.44 30.49 -23.95
C ASN A 334 17.48 31.31 -24.73
N ASP A 335 17.18 31.63 -25.98
CA ASP A 335 18.06 32.46 -26.82
C ASP A 335 18.12 33.91 -26.31
N PHE A 336 17.00 34.46 -25.84
CA PHE A 336 16.96 35.79 -25.19
C PHE A 336 17.85 35.87 -23.94
N VAL A 337 17.80 34.85 -23.07
CA VAL A 337 18.65 34.79 -21.86
C VAL A 337 20.13 34.68 -22.24
N LYS A 338 20.47 33.84 -23.22
CA LYS A 338 21.88 33.74 -23.68
C LYS A 338 22.41 35.07 -24.21
N LEU A 339 21.57 35.83 -24.92
CA LEU A 339 21.96 37.13 -25.47
C LEU A 339 22.22 38.17 -24.36
N LYS A 340 21.40 38.18 -23.30
CA LYS A 340 21.48 39.20 -22.23
C LYS A 340 22.44 38.86 -21.08
N LEU A 341 22.75 37.59 -20.82
CA LEU A 341 23.54 37.15 -19.66
C LEU A 341 24.94 36.61 -20.00
N ASN A 342 25.28 36.50 -21.28
CA ASN A 342 26.66 36.23 -21.72
C ASN A 342 27.35 37.54 -22.10
N TYR A 343 28.68 37.58 -22.00
CA TYR A 343 29.41 38.73 -22.51
C TYR A 343 29.28 38.81 -24.04
N PRO A 344 29.09 40.00 -24.63
CA PRO A 344 29.07 40.16 -26.07
C PRO A 344 30.44 39.71 -26.64
N PRO A 345 30.47 38.97 -27.76
CA PRO A 345 31.70 38.36 -28.27
C PRO A 345 32.76 39.36 -28.78
N ASN A 346 32.47 40.66 -28.84
CA ASN A 346 33.27 41.66 -29.55
C ASN A 346 33.75 42.88 -28.73
N ASP A 347 33.48 42.99 -27.42
CA ASP A 347 33.97 44.13 -26.63
C ASP A 347 35.07 43.71 -25.63
N GLU A 348 36.30 44.19 -25.88
CA GLU A 348 37.46 44.08 -25.00
C GLU A 348 37.35 44.99 -23.74
N SER A 349 36.30 45.80 -23.64
CA SER A 349 35.99 46.58 -22.44
C SER A 349 35.15 45.75 -21.46
N ARG A 350 35.73 45.52 -20.28
CA ARG A 350 35.01 45.00 -19.12
C ARG A 350 33.72 45.82 -18.90
N MET A 351 32.56 45.19 -19.03
CA MET A 351 31.31 45.79 -18.56
C MET A 351 31.47 46.24 -17.11
N THR A 352 31.24 47.53 -16.85
CA THR A 352 31.36 48.12 -15.51
C THR A 352 30.32 47.50 -14.58
N GLU A 353 30.60 47.35 -13.28
CA GLU A 353 29.60 46.77 -12.33
C GLU A 353 28.28 47.55 -12.34
N GLU A 354 28.31 48.85 -12.66
CA GLU A 354 27.13 49.71 -12.87
C GLU A 354 26.30 49.29 -14.11
N GLU A 355 26.94 48.90 -15.22
CA GLU A 355 26.27 48.41 -16.43
C GLU A 355 25.64 47.03 -16.21
N LYS A 356 26.32 46.16 -15.45
CA LYS A 356 25.76 44.88 -15.00
C LYS A 356 24.53 45.10 -14.11
N HIS A 357 24.60 46.06 -13.18
CA HIS A 357 23.46 46.44 -12.34
C HIS A 357 22.31 47.04 -13.16
N ALA A 358 22.58 47.82 -14.19
CA ALA A 358 21.55 48.35 -15.10
C ALA A 358 20.83 47.23 -15.87
N ILE A 359 21.55 46.23 -16.38
CA ILE A 359 20.96 45.03 -17.02
C ILE A 359 20.10 44.25 -16.02
N PHE A 360 20.56 44.10 -14.79
CA PHE A 360 19.82 43.43 -13.73
C PHE A 360 18.54 44.17 -13.29
N GLN A 361 18.57 45.50 -13.32
CA GLN A 361 17.39 46.34 -13.10
C GLN A 361 16.41 46.28 -14.29
N GLU A 362 16.90 46.27 -15.54
CA GLU A 362 16.09 46.10 -16.75
C GLU A 362 15.36 44.75 -16.76
N LEU A 363 15.98 43.70 -16.21
CA LEU A 363 15.40 42.36 -16.10
C LEU A 363 14.40 42.18 -14.94
N ASN A 364 14.19 43.22 -14.11
CA ASN A 364 13.31 43.24 -12.93
C ASN A 364 13.53 42.05 -11.98
N LEU A 365 14.79 41.79 -11.63
CA LEU A 365 15.21 40.67 -10.78
C LEU A 365 14.77 40.77 -9.32
N ILE A 366 14.14 41.89 -8.91
CA ILE A 366 13.60 42.11 -7.57
C ILE A 366 12.37 41.22 -7.33
N ASN A 367 11.59 40.92 -8.38
CA ASN A 367 10.42 40.05 -8.28
C ASN A 367 10.85 38.58 -8.12
N GLU A 368 10.35 37.89 -7.08
CA GLU A 368 10.73 36.51 -6.72
C GLU A 368 10.59 35.51 -7.88
N ALA A 369 9.50 35.60 -8.65
CA ALA A 369 9.25 34.70 -9.76
C ALA A 369 10.24 34.92 -10.92
N HIS A 370 10.62 36.17 -11.18
CA HIS A 370 11.58 36.50 -12.24
C HIS A 370 13.02 36.20 -11.80
N GLY A 371 13.41 36.57 -10.58
CA GLY A 371 14.73 36.27 -10.02
C GLY A 371 15.03 34.77 -10.02
N THR A 372 14.09 33.94 -9.58
CA THR A 372 14.26 32.47 -9.61
C THR A 372 14.25 31.89 -11.03
N LYS A 373 13.47 32.45 -11.95
CA LYS A 373 13.43 32.04 -13.37
C LYS A 373 14.78 32.31 -14.05
N TYR A 374 15.30 33.53 -13.96
CA TYR A 374 16.56 33.90 -14.61
C TYR A 374 17.76 33.16 -13.99
N LEU A 375 17.76 32.94 -12.67
CA LEU A 375 18.78 32.15 -12.00
C LEU A 375 18.84 30.69 -12.52
N ARG A 376 17.69 30.06 -12.75
CA ARG A 376 17.60 28.70 -13.33
C ARG A 376 18.02 28.68 -14.80
N LEU A 377 17.57 29.65 -15.59
CA LEU A 377 17.93 29.76 -17.02
C LEU A 377 19.43 30.04 -17.20
N ALA A 378 20.04 30.82 -16.31
CA ALA A 378 21.48 31.04 -16.29
C ALA A 378 22.27 29.74 -16.02
N LEU A 379 21.77 28.90 -15.10
CA LEU A 379 22.37 27.59 -14.81
C LEU A 379 22.21 26.60 -15.97
N PHE A 380 21.08 26.58 -16.68
CA PHE A 380 20.90 25.69 -17.84
C PHE A 380 21.88 25.97 -18.98
N ASN A 381 22.20 27.25 -19.21
CA ASN A 381 23.05 27.67 -20.31
C ASN A 381 24.54 27.80 -19.94
N GLY A 382 24.85 27.89 -18.64
CA GLY A 382 26.19 28.20 -18.15
C GLY A 382 26.62 29.61 -18.52
N CYS A 383 25.79 30.60 -18.22
CA CYS A 383 26.07 32.00 -18.55
C CYS A 383 27.27 32.57 -17.79
N ASP A 384 28.02 33.45 -18.44
CA ASP A 384 29.28 34.00 -17.89
C ASP A 384 29.05 34.82 -16.61
N MET A 385 27.96 35.59 -16.53
CA MET A 385 27.59 36.38 -15.34
C MET A 385 27.20 35.53 -14.12
N LEU A 386 26.87 34.24 -14.31
CA LEU A 386 26.70 33.28 -13.20
C LEU A 386 28.05 32.74 -12.73
N ILE A 387 28.99 32.52 -13.65
CA ILE A 387 30.32 31.96 -13.38
C ILE A 387 31.23 33.00 -12.71
N ASP A 388 31.04 34.29 -13.00
CA ASP A 388 31.75 35.44 -12.39
C ASP A 388 31.17 35.87 -11.02
N ASP A 389 30.24 35.09 -10.44
CA ASP A 389 29.51 35.36 -9.19
C ASP A 389 28.68 36.66 -9.14
N SER A 390 28.72 37.51 -10.18
CA SER A 390 28.10 38.85 -10.18
C SER A 390 26.57 38.80 -10.04
N LEU A 391 25.91 37.88 -10.77
CA LEU A 391 24.47 37.64 -10.64
C LEU A 391 24.08 37.20 -9.22
N ILE A 392 24.90 36.34 -8.62
CA ILE A 392 24.63 35.80 -7.27
C ILE A 392 24.82 36.89 -6.21
N LYS A 393 25.90 37.67 -6.30
CA LYS A 393 26.17 38.81 -5.40
C LYS A 393 25.05 39.85 -5.46
N TYR A 394 24.58 40.18 -6.66
CA TYR A 394 23.46 41.10 -6.83
C TYR A 394 22.21 40.57 -6.14
N LEU A 395 21.79 39.32 -6.41
CA LEU A 395 20.59 38.73 -5.79
C LEU A 395 20.68 38.66 -4.26
N ILE A 396 21.88 38.40 -3.70
CA ILE A 396 22.12 38.37 -2.25
C ILE A 396 21.95 39.74 -1.59
N VAL A 397 22.23 40.82 -2.32
CA VAL A 397 22.17 42.20 -1.83
C VAL A 397 20.80 42.85 -2.11
N SER A 398 20.21 42.59 -3.28
CA SER A 398 19.01 43.30 -3.77
C SER A 398 17.69 42.63 -3.38
N THR A 399 17.66 41.33 -3.05
CA THR A 399 16.41 40.62 -2.73
C THR A 399 16.24 40.38 -1.24
N ASN A 400 15.05 40.69 -0.72
CA ASN A 400 14.67 40.41 0.68
C ASN A 400 13.92 39.08 0.86
N SER A 401 13.60 38.33 -0.21
CA SER A 401 12.85 37.07 -0.12
C SER A 401 13.73 35.89 0.31
N THR A 402 13.28 35.16 1.34
CA THR A 402 13.95 33.95 1.87
C THR A 402 14.04 32.84 0.80
N SER A 403 13.07 32.74 -0.10
CA SER A 403 12.99 31.75 -1.19
C SER A 403 14.08 31.95 -2.26
N VAL A 404 14.35 33.19 -2.64
CA VAL A 404 15.42 33.55 -3.60
C VAL A 404 16.79 33.28 -2.99
N MET A 405 17.02 33.70 -1.73
CA MET A 405 18.28 33.46 -1.02
C MET A 405 18.62 31.97 -0.89
N ILE A 406 17.63 31.12 -0.60
CA ILE A 406 17.84 29.67 -0.52
C ILE A 406 18.12 29.08 -1.90
N SER A 407 17.46 29.58 -2.95
CA SER A 407 17.74 29.14 -4.32
C SER A 407 19.17 29.49 -4.75
N VAL A 408 19.64 30.68 -4.37
CA VAL A 408 21.03 31.11 -4.53
C VAL A 408 21.98 30.21 -3.75
N LEU A 409 21.70 29.98 -2.47
CA LEU A 409 22.52 29.16 -1.58
C LEU A 409 22.67 27.73 -2.10
N ARG A 410 21.60 27.16 -2.67
CA ARG A 410 21.63 25.82 -3.30
C ARG A 410 22.55 25.76 -4.52
N ILE A 411 22.52 26.79 -5.36
CA ILE A 411 23.36 26.85 -6.56
C ILE A 411 24.82 27.06 -6.16
N ALA A 412 25.09 27.98 -5.22
CA ALA A 412 26.43 28.19 -4.67
C ALA A 412 26.98 26.91 -4.00
N ALA A 413 26.13 26.12 -3.34
CA ALA A 413 26.52 24.84 -2.76
C ALA A 413 26.88 23.78 -3.81
N CYS A 414 26.47 23.92 -5.07
CA CYS A 414 26.86 22.98 -6.13
C CYS A 414 28.26 23.24 -6.70
N PHE A 415 28.81 24.46 -6.53
CA PHE A 415 30.12 24.86 -7.02
C PHE A 415 31.15 24.92 -5.87
N PRO A 416 32.21 24.10 -5.89
CA PRO A 416 33.28 24.17 -4.88
C PRO A 416 34.00 25.52 -4.84
N SER A 417 34.18 26.16 -6.00
CA SER A 417 34.82 27.49 -6.13
C SER A 417 34.07 28.61 -5.39
N MET A 418 32.76 28.48 -5.16
CA MET A 418 31.90 29.51 -4.54
C MET A 418 31.77 29.35 -3.00
N SER A 419 32.65 28.59 -2.35
CA SER A 419 32.50 28.22 -0.93
C SER A 419 32.47 29.41 0.05
N ARG A 420 33.22 30.48 -0.23
CA ARG A 420 33.18 31.72 0.58
C ARG A 420 31.83 32.43 0.48
N LEU A 421 31.29 32.51 -0.74
CA LEU A 421 29.99 33.11 -1.02
C LEU A 421 28.87 32.31 -0.34
N MET A 422 28.94 30.97 -0.40
CA MET A 422 28.01 30.06 0.27
C MET A 422 27.99 30.30 1.80
N MET A 423 29.15 30.47 2.45
CA MET A 423 29.20 30.74 3.90
C MET A 423 28.56 32.08 4.28
N VAL A 424 28.75 33.12 3.47
CA VAL A 424 28.11 34.44 3.67
C VAL A 424 26.59 34.31 3.52
N SER A 425 26.12 33.63 2.47
CA SER A 425 24.70 33.36 2.26
C SER A 425 24.10 32.51 3.39
N LEU A 426 24.81 31.48 3.87
CA LEU A 426 24.37 30.61 4.94
C LEU A 426 24.17 31.39 6.25
N SER A 427 25.14 32.25 6.62
CA SER A 427 25.02 33.09 7.81
C SER A 427 23.81 34.01 7.75
N ARG A 428 23.53 34.63 6.59
CA ARG A 428 22.37 35.50 6.40
C ARG A 428 21.04 34.75 6.49
N VAL A 429 20.97 33.52 5.99
CA VAL A 429 19.75 32.69 6.05
C VAL A 429 19.49 32.19 7.46
N ILE A 430 20.51 31.79 8.22
CA ILE A 430 20.37 31.31 9.60
C ILE A 430 19.88 32.41 10.55
N SER A 431 20.26 33.67 10.32
CA SER A 431 19.82 34.82 11.12
C SER A 431 18.32 35.15 10.94
N ARG A 432 17.64 34.58 9.94
CA ARG A 432 16.20 34.83 9.70
C ARG A 432 15.32 34.02 10.64
N ARG A 433 14.17 34.59 11.03
CA ARG A 433 13.25 33.93 11.99
C ARG A 433 12.26 32.97 11.31
N ASP A 434 12.06 33.12 10.01
CA ASP A 434 11.00 32.56 9.15
C ASP A 434 11.47 31.33 8.32
N ILE A 435 12.10 30.35 8.97
CA ILE A 435 12.63 29.15 8.29
C ILE A 435 11.62 28.00 8.34
N SER A 436 11.00 27.70 7.19
CA SER A 436 10.09 26.55 7.04
C SER A 436 10.79 25.20 7.27
N PHE A 437 10.03 24.14 7.57
CA PHE A 437 10.55 22.78 7.76
C PHE A 437 11.37 22.28 6.56
N LYS A 438 10.88 22.51 5.33
CA LYS A 438 11.60 22.23 4.08
C LYS A 438 12.96 22.93 4.03
N TYR A 439 13.02 24.19 4.46
CA TYR A 439 14.25 24.97 4.44
C TYR A 439 15.23 24.57 5.55
N ARG A 440 14.75 24.12 6.71
CA ARG A 440 15.60 23.52 7.76
C ARG A 440 16.33 22.29 7.25
N PHE A 441 15.66 21.41 6.50
CA PHE A 441 16.30 20.26 5.86
C PHE A 441 17.41 20.68 4.88
N VAL A 442 17.16 21.70 4.05
CA VAL A 442 18.17 22.22 3.11
C VAL A 442 19.39 22.77 3.84
N LEU A 443 19.19 23.50 4.94
CA LEU A 443 20.28 24.01 5.77
C LEU A 443 21.10 22.88 6.42
N TYR A 444 20.44 21.84 6.92
CA TYR A 444 21.09 20.62 7.43
C TYR A 444 22.01 19.99 6.36
N GLN A 445 21.55 19.90 5.11
CA GLN A 445 22.36 19.34 4.02
C GLN A 445 23.54 20.25 3.64
N ILE A 446 23.34 21.57 3.60
CA ILE A 446 24.40 22.52 3.27
C ILE A 446 25.48 22.55 4.34
N GLU A 447 25.13 22.48 5.63
CA GLU A 447 26.13 22.41 6.70
C GLU A 447 27.00 21.15 6.54
N ARG A 448 26.42 20.00 6.18
CA ARG A 448 27.21 18.80 5.89
C ARG A 448 28.11 18.96 4.67
N ILE A 449 27.65 19.65 3.62
CA ILE A 449 28.52 20.01 2.48
C ILE A 449 29.67 20.92 2.96
N THR A 450 29.40 21.88 3.84
CA THR A 450 30.44 22.73 4.42
C THR A 450 31.43 21.95 5.29
N ALA A 451 30.96 20.97 6.06
CA ALA A 451 31.80 20.11 6.89
C ALA A 451 32.74 19.23 6.04
N ILE A 452 32.26 18.76 4.87
CA ILE A 452 33.10 18.02 3.91
C ILE A 452 34.16 18.94 3.29
N ARG A 453 33.81 20.20 3.00
CA ARG A 453 34.72 21.19 2.38
C ARG A 453 35.77 21.74 3.34
N ASN A 454 35.44 21.85 4.62
CA ASN A 454 36.36 22.37 5.63
C ASN A 454 37.42 21.32 5.96
N THR A 455 38.67 21.64 5.64
CA THR A 455 39.85 20.85 6.03
C THR A 455 40.31 21.13 7.45
N SER A 456 39.83 22.22 8.07
CA SER A 456 40.20 22.61 9.43
C SER A 456 39.42 21.86 10.51
N THR A 457 40.11 21.50 11.59
CA THR A 457 39.57 20.85 12.78
C THR A 457 38.54 21.75 13.48
N SER A 458 37.27 21.36 13.48
CA SER A 458 36.25 22.05 14.28
C SER A 458 36.26 21.53 15.72
N ALA A 459 35.84 22.35 16.70
CA ALA A 459 35.76 21.93 18.10
C ALA A 459 34.82 20.72 18.31
N GLU A 460 33.73 20.65 17.54
CA GLU A 460 32.79 19.52 17.55
C GLU A 460 33.43 18.23 17.04
N MET A 461 34.23 18.31 15.97
CA MET A 461 34.96 17.17 15.41
C MET A 461 35.97 16.62 16.43
N THR A 462 36.70 17.48 17.14
CA THR A 462 37.66 17.07 18.17
C THR A 462 36.97 16.34 19.33
N ASN A 463 35.81 16.82 19.77
CA ASN A 463 35.04 16.16 20.84
C ASN A 463 34.54 14.78 20.40
N GLN A 464 33.93 14.67 19.20
CA GLN A 464 33.48 13.37 18.67
C GLN A 464 34.63 12.39 18.44
N LEU A 465 35.79 12.88 18.00
CA LEU A 465 36.99 12.06 17.84
C LEU A 465 37.47 11.51 19.20
N ASN A 466 37.58 12.37 20.22
CA ASN A 466 38.01 11.96 21.55
C ASN A 466 37.09 10.90 22.17
N ASP A 467 35.77 11.03 21.99
CA ASP A 467 34.80 10.04 22.49
C ASP A 467 34.98 8.65 21.83
N ILE A 468 35.22 8.63 20.51
CA ILE A 468 35.43 7.39 19.75
C ILE A 468 36.81 6.78 20.06
N VAL A 469 37.85 7.60 20.24
CA VAL A 469 39.18 7.15 20.67
C VAL A 469 39.10 6.55 22.08
N ASN A 470 38.37 7.17 23.01
CA ASN A 470 38.13 6.62 24.34
C ASN A 470 37.43 5.25 24.26
N THR A 471 36.36 5.14 23.47
CA THR A 471 35.64 3.87 23.25
C THR A 471 36.57 2.80 22.67
N THR A 472 37.42 3.18 21.71
CA THR A 472 38.41 2.31 21.09
C THR A 472 39.46 1.83 22.10
N SER A 473 39.91 2.71 22.99
CA SER A 473 40.87 2.36 24.05
C SER A 473 40.30 1.34 25.05
N ILE A 474 38.99 1.43 25.35
CA ILE A 474 38.29 0.46 26.20
C ILE A 474 38.24 -0.91 25.51
N LEU A 475 37.89 -0.94 24.22
CA LEU A 475 37.86 -2.20 23.44
C LEU A 475 39.24 -2.83 23.28
N LYS A 476 40.27 -2.00 23.06
CA LYS A 476 41.66 -2.46 23.05
C LYS A 476 41.99 -3.19 24.36
N LYS A 477 41.64 -2.61 25.51
CA LYS A 477 41.82 -3.25 26.83
C LYS A 477 41.01 -4.54 26.98
N GLU A 478 39.76 -4.59 26.52
CA GLU A 478 38.95 -5.81 26.57
C GLU A 478 39.54 -6.95 25.72
N ILE A 479 40.05 -6.67 24.51
CA ILE A 479 40.75 -7.64 23.67
C ILE A 479 42.05 -8.11 24.34
N THR A 480 42.78 -7.18 24.96
CA THR A 480 44.01 -7.49 25.69
C THR A 480 43.74 -8.44 26.85
N ASN A 481 42.67 -8.17 27.60
CA ASN A 481 42.23 -8.99 28.72
C ASN A 481 41.71 -10.36 28.26
N PHE A 482 41.05 -10.45 27.11
CA PHE A 482 40.58 -11.72 26.54
C PHE A 482 41.72 -12.73 26.33
N TRP A 483 42.91 -12.27 25.90
CA TRP A 483 44.07 -13.15 25.74
C TRP A 483 44.67 -13.60 27.08
N LEU A 484 44.53 -12.79 28.13
CA LEU A 484 45.02 -13.11 29.49
C LEU A 484 44.08 -14.06 30.23
N SER A 485 42.76 -13.95 30.02
CA SER A 485 41.75 -14.82 30.63
C SER A 485 40.75 -15.32 29.59
N ILE A 486 41.11 -16.39 28.88
CA ILE A 486 40.23 -16.99 27.86
C ILE A 486 39.07 -17.71 28.57
N PRO A 487 37.83 -17.24 28.38
CA PRO A 487 36.65 -17.79 29.04
C PRO A 487 36.10 -19.01 28.29
N ASN A 488 35.41 -19.92 29.01
CA ASN A 488 34.86 -21.15 28.43
C ASN A 488 33.54 -20.94 27.66
N ASP A 489 32.92 -19.76 27.76
CA ASP A 489 31.61 -19.48 27.17
C ASP A 489 31.71 -18.86 25.75
N PRO A 490 31.03 -19.45 24.73
CA PRO A 490 31.08 -18.98 23.35
C PRO A 490 30.41 -17.61 23.13
N SER A 491 29.67 -17.10 24.11
CA SER A 491 28.96 -15.83 24.01
C SER A 491 29.88 -14.61 23.98
N ILE A 492 31.12 -14.74 24.43
CA ILE A 492 32.09 -13.63 24.51
C ILE A 492 32.55 -13.19 23.13
N PHE A 493 32.64 -14.11 22.16
CA PHE A 493 32.87 -13.74 20.75
C PHE A 493 31.77 -12.83 20.20
N ARG A 494 30.51 -13.04 20.60
CA ARG A 494 29.40 -12.20 20.16
C ARG A 494 29.43 -10.82 20.80
N LYS A 495 29.74 -10.73 22.10
CA LYS A 495 29.95 -9.44 22.79
C LYS A 495 31.03 -8.64 22.09
N LEU A 496 32.21 -9.25 21.91
CA LEU A 496 33.36 -8.62 21.25
C LEU A 496 33.05 -8.22 19.80
N THR A 497 32.35 -9.07 19.05
CA THR A 497 31.93 -8.77 17.68
C THR A 497 30.92 -7.62 17.64
N ASN A 498 29.93 -7.60 18.54
CA ASN A 498 28.94 -6.52 18.59
C ASN A 498 29.61 -5.18 18.92
N GLU A 499 30.48 -5.14 19.93
CA GLU A 499 31.17 -3.92 20.33
C GLU A 499 32.18 -3.45 19.27
N THR A 500 32.92 -4.38 18.66
CA THR A 500 33.85 -4.07 17.55
C THR A 500 33.09 -3.56 16.32
N THR A 501 31.95 -4.16 15.98
CA THR A 501 31.12 -3.72 14.85
C THR A 501 30.44 -2.38 15.13
N GLU A 502 30.03 -2.13 16.37
CA GLU A 502 29.51 -0.82 16.80
C GLU A 502 30.60 0.26 16.71
N ALA A 503 31.79 0.02 17.26
CA ALA A 503 32.90 0.97 17.17
C ALA A 503 33.32 1.22 15.71
N ASN A 504 33.43 0.17 14.89
CA ASN A 504 33.69 0.30 13.46
C ASN A 504 32.59 1.10 12.75
N SER A 505 31.32 0.97 13.17
CA SER A 505 30.24 1.78 12.62
C SER A 505 30.41 3.26 12.95
N ARG A 506 30.74 3.60 14.20
CA ARG A 506 31.00 4.98 14.65
C ARG A 506 32.18 5.61 13.91
N TRP A 507 33.27 4.86 13.75
CA TRP A 507 34.43 5.29 12.95
C TRP A 507 34.07 5.59 11.50
N THR A 508 33.35 4.68 10.85
CA THR A 508 32.91 4.92 9.47
C THR A 508 31.93 6.08 9.36
N GLU A 509 31.10 6.36 10.37
CA GLU A 509 30.24 7.53 10.41
C GLU A 509 31.07 8.82 10.49
N LEU A 510 32.11 8.83 11.34
CA LEU A 510 33.01 9.96 11.50
C LEU A 510 33.79 10.25 10.20
N LEU A 511 34.31 9.22 9.54
CA LEU A 511 34.97 9.32 8.24
C LEU A 511 34.04 9.83 7.13
N LEU A 512 32.75 9.48 7.19
CA LEU A 512 31.76 9.98 6.25
C LEU A 512 31.37 11.44 6.52
N LYS A 513 31.52 11.92 7.75
CA LYS A 513 31.28 13.34 8.11
C LYS A 513 32.49 14.20 7.74
N PHE A 514 33.70 13.71 7.97
CA PHE A 514 34.95 14.46 7.81
C PHE A 514 35.99 13.68 6.96
N PRO A 515 35.74 13.49 5.65
CA PRO A 515 36.59 12.66 4.79
C PRO A 515 37.94 13.29 4.42
N ASN A 516 38.12 14.59 4.69
CA ASN A 516 39.33 15.33 4.31
C ASN A 516 40.26 15.61 5.50
N ASN A 517 40.01 14.99 6.66
CA ASN A 517 40.85 15.14 7.84
C ASN A 517 41.81 13.94 7.97
N ASP A 518 43.11 14.20 7.88
CA ASP A 518 44.18 13.21 7.97
C ASP A 518 44.23 12.49 9.33
N ARG A 519 44.11 13.24 10.44
CA ARG A 519 44.13 12.70 11.80
C ARG A 519 43.07 11.62 12.05
N ILE A 520 41.86 11.78 11.48
CA ILE A 520 40.79 10.79 11.64
C ILE A 520 41.12 9.49 10.90
N HIS A 521 41.71 9.58 9.71
CA HIS A 521 42.14 8.41 8.95
C HIS A 521 43.31 7.67 9.64
N GLU A 522 44.21 8.40 10.30
CA GLU A 522 45.32 7.81 11.06
C GLU A 522 44.84 7.05 12.31
N GLU A 523 43.98 7.66 13.12
CA GLU A 523 43.39 7.01 14.31
C GLU A 523 42.50 5.81 13.93
N TYR A 524 41.78 5.90 12.80
CA TYR A 524 41.03 4.76 12.28
C TYR A 524 41.92 3.63 11.79
N ALA A 525 43.06 3.93 11.16
CA ALA A 525 44.05 2.91 10.79
C ALA A 525 44.58 2.19 12.05
N GLN A 526 44.81 2.91 13.15
CA GLN A 526 45.20 2.31 14.42
C GLN A 526 44.10 1.43 15.02
N PHE A 527 42.84 1.86 14.99
CA PHE A 527 41.70 1.01 15.38
C PHE A 527 41.62 -0.28 14.55
N LEU A 528 41.84 -0.19 13.24
CA LEU A 528 41.81 -1.36 12.36
C LEU A 528 42.95 -2.35 12.65
N ILE A 529 44.11 -1.87 13.07
CA ILE A 529 45.26 -2.70 13.44
C ILE A 529 45.03 -3.38 14.79
N GLU A 530 44.69 -2.61 15.83
CA GLU A 530 44.67 -3.08 17.22
C GLU A 530 43.40 -3.84 17.60
N VAL A 531 42.23 -3.45 17.05
CA VAL A 531 40.93 -4.01 17.46
C VAL A 531 40.36 -4.96 16.40
N LYS A 532 40.23 -4.49 15.15
CA LYS A 532 39.56 -5.25 14.08
C LYS A 532 40.50 -6.27 13.40
N THR A 533 41.82 -6.08 13.50
CA THR A 533 42.85 -6.88 12.83
C THR A 533 42.71 -6.94 11.28
N ASP A 534 42.26 -5.83 10.68
CA ASP A 534 42.07 -5.69 9.24
C ASP A 534 43.24 -4.89 8.62
N PHE A 535 44.36 -5.57 8.44
CA PHE A 535 45.63 -4.98 8.05
C PHE A 535 45.60 -4.41 6.62
N GLU A 536 44.92 -5.08 5.69
CA GLU A 536 44.78 -4.62 4.30
C GLU A 536 44.07 -3.26 4.24
N LEU A 537 42.94 -3.10 4.93
CA LEU A 537 42.22 -1.83 4.99
C LEU A 537 42.99 -0.76 5.79
N ALA A 538 43.69 -1.14 6.87
CA ALA A 538 44.48 -0.20 7.65
C ALA A 538 45.59 0.47 6.81
N VAL A 539 46.30 -0.31 5.98
CA VAL A 539 47.34 0.21 5.07
C VAL A 539 46.72 1.15 4.02
N LEU A 540 45.54 0.80 3.49
CA LEU A 540 44.82 1.66 2.55
C LEU A 540 44.41 2.99 3.16
N GLU A 541 43.86 2.98 4.38
CA GLU A 541 43.43 4.20 5.09
C GLU A 541 44.60 5.06 5.53
N HIS A 542 45.71 4.47 5.95
CA HIS A 542 46.94 5.21 6.27
C HIS A 542 47.57 5.87 5.03
N ASN A 543 47.60 5.17 3.88
CA ASN A 543 48.04 5.77 2.62
C ASN A 543 47.12 6.93 2.20
N LYS A 544 45.80 6.79 2.39
CA LYS A 544 44.86 7.91 2.18
C LYS A 544 45.17 9.09 3.09
N ALA A 545 45.43 8.88 4.38
CA ALA A 545 45.82 9.94 5.31
C ALA A 545 47.07 10.69 4.79
N SER A 546 48.10 9.96 4.35
CA SER A 546 49.31 10.56 3.76
C SER A 546 49.06 11.31 2.45
N MET A 547 48.14 10.85 1.61
CA MET A 547 47.81 11.53 0.35
C MET A 547 46.93 12.78 0.57
N ILE A 548 46.14 12.79 1.66
CA ILE A 548 45.36 13.94 2.12
C ILE A 548 46.30 15.00 2.70
N SER A 549 47.28 14.62 3.54
CA SER A 549 48.25 15.56 4.12
C SER A 549 49.14 16.23 3.07
N VAL A 550 49.45 15.53 1.97
CA VAL A 550 50.16 16.08 0.79
C VAL A 550 49.24 16.92 -0.12
N GLY A 551 47.92 16.96 0.14
CA GLY A 551 46.95 17.74 -0.63
C GLY A 551 46.60 17.18 -2.01
N LYS A 552 47.05 15.96 -2.33
CA LYS A 552 46.83 15.32 -3.64
C LYS A 552 45.46 14.62 -3.75
N CYS A 553 44.82 14.31 -2.62
CA CYS A 553 43.52 13.64 -2.57
C CYS A 553 42.49 14.47 -1.79
N GLN A 554 41.70 15.28 -2.49
CA GLN A 554 40.47 15.84 -1.93
C GLN A 554 39.28 14.97 -2.33
N HIS A 555 38.43 14.65 -1.35
CA HIS A 555 37.20 13.90 -1.63
C HIS A 555 36.28 14.72 -2.52
N LEU A 556 36.06 14.25 -3.76
CA LEU A 556 35.21 14.95 -4.72
C LEU A 556 33.74 14.94 -4.25
N GLU A 557 33.16 16.12 -4.09
CA GLU A 557 31.83 16.28 -3.54
C GLU A 557 30.72 15.65 -4.39
N LYS A 558 29.77 15.03 -3.70
CA LYS A 558 28.63 14.38 -4.36
C LYS A 558 27.67 15.38 -5.02
N ALA A 559 27.52 16.58 -4.45
CA ALA A 559 26.73 17.67 -5.02
C ALA A 559 27.29 18.11 -6.39
N PHE A 560 28.60 18.37 -6.45
CA PHE A 560 29.31 18.68 -7.69
C PHE A 560 29.20 17.54 -8.72
N LYS A 561 29.42 16.29 -8.28
CA LYS A 561 29.31 15.10 -9.16
C LYS A 561 27.90 14.93 -9.76
N LEU A 562 26.85 15.29 -9.03
CA LEU A 562 25.46 15.25 -9.51
C LEU A 562 25.16 16.41 -10.47
N LEU A 563 25.67 17.61 -10.19
CA LEU A 563 25.60 18.74 -11.11
C LEU A 563 26.24 18.39 -12.46
N MET A 564 27.45 17.83 -12.46
CA MET A 564 28.15 17.44 -13.69
C MET A 564 27.47 16.30 -14.45
N GLN A 565 26.72 15.43 -13.77
CA GLN A 565 25.91 14.40 -14.43
C GLN A 565 24.68 14.97 -15.15
N ASN A 566 24.04 15.97 -14.56
CA ASN A 566 22.88 16.64 -15.15
C ASN A 566 23.30 17.62 -16.27
N TYR A 567 24.46 18.26 -16.10
CA TYR A 567 25.02 19.25 -17.03
C TYR A 567 26.47 18.90 -17.44
N PRO A 568 26.67 17.87 -18.27
CA PRO A 568 28.02 17.47 -18.71
C PRO A 568 28.71 18.52 -19.57
N PHE A 569 27.98 19.52 -20.08
CA PHE A 569 28.54 20.58 -20.91
C PHE A 569 29.56 21.45 -20.16
N TYR A 570 29.47 21.57 -18.83
CA TYR A 570 30.43 22.34 -18.04
C TYR A 570 31.86 21.75 -18.11
N LEU A 571 31.98 20.42 -18.12
CA LEU A 571 33.26 19.72 -18.30
C LEU A 571 33.66 19.65 -19.78
N LYS A 572 32.72 19.31 -20.68
CA LYS A 572 33.00 19.19 -22.13
C LYS A 572 33.46 20.50 -22.78
N ARG A 573 33.05 21.65 -22.23
CA ARG A 573 33.44 22.99 -22.70
C ARG A 573 34.60 23.59 -21.90
N GLU A 574 35.24 22.81 -21.02
CA GLU A 574 36.35 23.22 -20.15
C GLU A 574 36.06 24.50 -19.34
N ILE A 575 34.81 24.70 -18.94
CA ILE A 575 34.45 25.83 -18.07
C ILE A 575 34.97 25.55 -16.65
N LEU A 576 34.87 24.28 -16.22
CA LEU A 576 35.28 23.78 -14.92
C LEU A 576 36.27 22.62 -15.07
N ASP A 577 37.29 22.59 -14.21
CA ASP A 577 38.21 21.46 -14.03
C ASP A 577 37.51 20.29 -13.31
N VAL A 578 38.08 19.09 -13.41
CA VAL A 578 37.68 17.87 -12.67
C VAL A 578 37.67 18.12 -11.15
N ARG A 579 38.43 19.10 -10.67
CA ARG A 579 38.49 19.55 -9.27
C ARG A 579 37.47 20.64 -8.90
N GLY A 580 36.69 21.15 -9.86
CA GLY A 580 35.69 22.21 -9.64
C GLY A 580 36.24 23.65 -9.69
N ASN A 581 37.47 23.84 -10.18
CA ASN A 581 38.06 25.15 -10.43
C ASN A 581 37.61 25.72 -11.78
N ILE A 582 37.39 27.03 -11.88
CA ILE A 582 36.95 27.69 -13.13
C ILE A 582 38.18 27.96 -14.02
N ILE A 583 38.23 27.38 -15.22
CA ILE A 583 39.40 27.49 -16.14
C ILE A 583 39.24 28.66 -17.11
N LYS A 584 38.05 28.82 -17.73
CA LYS A 584 37.85 29.79 -18.83
C LYS A 584 38.03 31.26 -18.44
N ILE A 585 37.85 31.62 -17.18
CA ILE A 585 38.10 32.99 -16.68
C ILE A 585 39.61 33.25 -16.49
N LEU A 586 40.43 32.21 -16.31
CA LEU A 586 41.89 32.34 -16.16
C LEU A 586 42.60 32.61 -17.49
N ASN A 587 42.15 32.02 -18.60
CA ASN A 587 42.75 32.30 -19.91
C ASN A 587 42.46 33.72 -20.42
N HIS A 588 41.43 34.39 -19.90
CA HIS A 588 41.21 35.82 -20.12
C HIS A 588 41.96 36.73 -19.11
N LYS A 589 42.59 36.16 -18.07
CA LYS A 589 43.35 36.90 -17.06
C LYS A 589 44.87 36.93 -17.31
N ILE A 590 45.39 36.16 -18.26
CA ILE A 590 46.84 36.08 -18.51
C ILE A 590 47.09 36.32 -20.00
N ASN A 591 47.39 37.57 -20.35
CA ASN A 591 48.22 37.83 -21.51
C ASN A 591 49.60 37.20 -21.24
N PRO A 592 50.10 36.29 -22.08
CA PRO A 592 51.51 35.93 -22.06
C PRO A 592 52.24 37.06 -22.79
N GLU A 593 52.49 38.17 -22.10
CA GLU A 593 53.51 39.10 -22.56
C GLU A 593 54.88 38.46 -22.33
N LYS A 594 55.52 38.18 -23.46
CA LYS A 594 56.95 37.96 -23.69
C LYS A 594 57.83 38.28 -22.47
N SER A 595 58.38 37.23 -21.86
CA SER A 595 59.76 37.26 -21.39
C SER A 595 60.45 35.97 -21.82
N GLY A 596 61.32 36.09 -22.81
CA GLY A 596 62.21 35.03 -23.24
C GLY A 596 63.30 34.79 -22.19
N GLY A 597 63.53 33.51 -21.88
CA GLY A 597 64.58 33.07 -20.99
C GLY A 597 64.70 31.56 -21.06
N THR A 598 65.42 31.07 -22.06
CA THR A 598 65.87 29.69 -22.21
C THR A 598 66.59 29.17 -20.96
N THR A 599 66.24 27.97 -20.51
CA THR A 599 67.23 26.96 -20.10
C THR A 599 66.58 25.58 -20.19
N ALA A 600 66.93 24.86 -21.25
CA ALA A 600 66.79 23.42 -21.28
C ALA A 600 67.65 22.83 -20.17
N SER A 601 67.03 22.16 -19.21
CA SER A 601 67.72 21.20 -18.35
C SER A 601 66.88 19.93 -18.26
N THR A 602 67.48 18.88 -18.80
CA THR A 602 67.08 17.49 -18.72
C THR A 602 66.95 17.09 -17.26
N PHE A 603 65.73 16.83 -16.78
CA PHE A 603 65.52 15.99 -15.62
C PHE A 603 64.36 15.04 -15.90
N SER A 604 64.72 13.85 -16.38
CA SER A 604 63.89 12.66 -16.34
C SER A 604 63.69 12.24 -14.89
N GLN A 605 62.75 12.87 -14.19
CA GLN A 605 62.08 12.26 -13.05
C GLN A 605 60.70 11.81 -13.48
N SER A 606 60.56 10.49 -13.45
CA SER A 606 59.33 9.70 -13.48
C SER A 606 58.03 10.50 -13.29
N SER A 607 57.20 10.43 -14.32
CA SER A 607 55.79 10.78 -14.34
C SER A 607 55.01 10.13 -13.18
N LEU A 608 54.84 10.85 -12.07
CA LEU A 608 53.74 10.66 -11.12
C LEU A 608 52.66 11.71 -11.40
N GLY A 609 52.09 11.65 -12.59
CA GLY A 609 51.05 12.55 -13.07
C GLY A 609 49.86 11.76 -13.58
N ASN A 610 48.71 11.95 -12.93
CA ASN A 610 47.37 11.51 -13.34
C ASN A 610 47.07 9.99 -13.31
N SER A 611 46.77 9.48 -12.12
CA SER A 611 45.86 8.33 -11.96
C SER A 611 44.69 8.71 -11.04
N SER A 612 43.70 9.42 -11.59
CA SER A 612 42.42 9.70 -10.91
C SER A 612 41.38 8.57 -11.09
N THR A 613 41.81 7.36 -11.44
CA THR A 613 40.93 6.19 -11.60
C THR A 613 41.59 4.93 -11.04
N GLY A 614 41.02 4.40 -9.94
CA GLY A 614 41.34 3.07 -9.40
C GLY A 614 42.20 3.04 -8.13
N PHE A 615 41.64 3.41 -6.97
CA PHE A 615 42.25 3.17 -5.64
C PHE A 615 42.31 1.69 -5.22
N SER A 616 42.01 0.75 -6.12
CA SER A 616 41.82 -0.68 -5.79
C SER A 616 43.06 -1.55 -5.99
N SER A 617 44.20 -0.97 -6.39
CA SER A 617 45.45 -1.73 -6.47
C SER A 617 46.61 -0.80 -6.14
N ILE A 618 46.89 -0.64 -4.85
CA ILE A 618 48.23 -0.24 -4.41
C ILE A 618 49.18 -1.34 -4.89
N ASP A 619 50.31 -0.95 -5.47
CA ASP A 619 51.34 -1.91 -5.86
C ASP A 619 51.77 -2.74 -4.64
N ASN A 620 51.87 -4.06 -4.76
CA ASN A 620 52.09 -4.96 -3.62
C ASN A 620 53.36 -4.59 -2.84
N GLU A 621 54.37 -4.06 -3.52
CA GLU A 621 55.63 -3.59 -2.93
C GLU A 621 55.44 -2.30 -2.10
N LEU A 622 54.63 -1.36 -2.58
CA LEU A 622 54.25 -0.14 -1.84
C LEU A 622 53.34 -0.46 -0.66
N GLN A 623 52.47 -1.46 -0.78
CA GLN A 623 51.64 -1.93 0.32
C GLN A 623 52.50 -2.57 1.43
N LEU A 624 53.50 -3.37 1.05
CA LEU A 624 54.43 -4.02 1.99
C LEU A 624 55.36 -3.01 2.69
N SER A 625 55.81 -1.96 1.99
CA SER A 625 56.65 -0.91 2.58
C SER A 625 55.89 -0.08 3.62
N ILE A 626 54.65 0.32 3.33
CA ILE A 626 53.75 1.01 4.26
C ILE A 626 53.35 0.08 5.41
N ALA A 627 53.11 -1.21 5.16
CA ALA A 627 52.76 -2.16 6.21
C ALA A 627 53.90 -2.39 7.22
N ARG A 628 55.17 -2.35 6.79
CA ARG A 628 56.34 -2.48 7.67
C ARG A 628 56.50 -1.31 8.65
N SER A 629 56.01 -0.11 8.31
CA SER A 629 56.07 1.05 9.21
C SER A 629 54.92 1.09 10.21
N LEU A 630 53.83 0.33 9.97
CA LEU A 630 52.60 0.35 10.78
C LEU A 630 52.53 -0.77 11.83
N PHE A 631 53.00 -1.98 11.54
CA PHE A 631 52.87 -3.12 12.47
C PHE A 631 53.97 -4.18 12.30
N SER A 632 54.27 -4.90 13.38
CA SER A 632 55.24 -6.01 13.39
C SER A 632 54.78 -7.22 12.56
N HIS A 633 55.73 -7.98 12.00
CA HIS A 633 55.48 -9.18 11.18
C HIS A 633 54.46 -8.98 10.03
N SER A 634 54.60 -7.87 9.30
CA SER A 634 53.58 -7.42 8.33
C SER A 634 53.24 -8.42 7.22
N ARG A 635 54.25 -9.13 6.68
CA ARG A 635 54.06 -10.13 5.62
C ARG A 635 53.24 -11.34 6.06
N LEU A 636 53.49 -11.86 7.27
CA LEU A 636 52.80 -13.04 7.80
C LEU A 636 51.33 -12.72 8.09
N ARG A 637 51.07 -11.55 8.69
CA ARG A 637 49.71 -11.12 9.06
C ARG A 637 48.83 -10.81 7.86
N LEU A 638 49.37 -10.15 6.83
CA LEU A 638 48.65 -9.93 5.57
C LEU A 638 48.33 -11.26 4.87
N ALA A 639 49.27 -12.21 4.84
CA ALA A 639 49.05 -13.54 4.27
C ALA A 639 47.99 -14.33 5.06
N LEU A 640 48.03 -14.29 6.39
CA LEU A 640 47.05 -14.94 7.27
C LEU A 640 45.65 -14.34 7.08
N GLN A 641 45.54 -13.01 7.00
CA GLN A 641 44.28 -12.33 6.69
C GLN A 641 43.73 -12.77 5.33
N GLY A 642 44.59 -12.81 4.30
CA GLY A 642 44.21 -13.29 2.96
C GLY A 642 43.66 -14.72 2.97
N ALA A 643 44.23 -15.60 3.78
CA ALA A 643 43.77 -16.98 3.93
C ALA A 643 42.44 -17.12 4.70
N LEU A 644 42.13 -16.20 5.64
CA LEU A 644 40.94 -16.26 6.49
C LEU A 644 39.74 -15.46 5.94
N LYS A 645 39.96 -14.45 5.08
CA LYS A 645 38.94 -13.51 4.60
C LYS A 645 37.70 -14.15 3.98
N TYR A 646 37.84 -15.32 3.34
CA TYR A 646 36.75 -16.04 2.67
C TYR A 646 36.23 -17.26 3.44
N ARG A 647 36.79 -17.54 4.62
CA ARG A 647 36.49 -18.76 5.38
C ARG A 647 35.37 -18.49 6.39
N MET A 648 34.13 -18.64 5.95
CA MET A 648 32.95 -18.60 6.83
C MET A 648 32.64 -20.00 7.38
N SER A 649 31.98 -20.08 8.54
CA SER A 649 31.43 -21.35 9.07
C SER A 649 30.47 -21.94 8.05
N THR A 650 30.74 -23.15 7.60
CA THR A 650 29.90 -23.86 6.61
C THR A 650 28.49 -24.09 7.16
N ASN A 651 28.35 -24.30 8.46
CA ASN A 651 27.07 -24.48 9.14
C ASN A 651 26.21 -23.22 9.12
N ALA A 652 26.82 -22.04 9.24
CA ALA A 652 26.11 -20.76 9.14
C ALA A 652 25.59 -20.50 7.71
N THR A 653 26.33 -20.87 6.68
CA THR A 653 25.86 -20.80 5.28
C THR A 653 24.71 -21.77 5.01
N TYR A 654 24.79 -23.00 5.53
CA TYR A 654 23.69 -23.97 5.39
C TYR A 654 22.39 -23.51 6.08
N MET A 655 22.48 -22.84 7.24
CA MET A 655 21.30 -22.21 7.86
C MET A 655 20.60 -21.22 6.93
N LEU A 656 21.37 -20.37 6.24
CA LEU A 656 20.81 -19.35 5.35
C LEU A 656 20.11 -19.99 4.14
N TYR A 657 20.72 -21.00 3.53
CA TYR A 657 20.11 -21.74 2.41
C TYR A 657 18.83 -22.46 2.83
N TRP A 658 18.82 -23.08 4.01
CA TRP A 658 17.62 -23.72 4.54
C TRP A 658 16.49 -22.72 4.81
N ALA A 659 16.80 -21.57 5.42
CA ALA A 659 15.82 -20.52 5.67
C ALA A 659 15.20 -19.99 4.36
N ALA A 660 16.00 -19.80 3.31
CA ALA A 660 15.50 -19.41 1.99
C ALA A 660 14.60 -20.49 1.36
N PHE A 661 14.98 -21.76 1.47
CA PHE A 661 14.18 -22.88 0.99
C PHE A 661 12.82 -22.97 1.71
N VAL A 662 12.80 -22.89 3.04
CA VAL A 662 11.56 -22.90 3.84
C VAL A 662 10.64 -21.75 3.46
N MET A 663 11.19 -20.56 3.20
CA MET A 663 10.40 -19.40 2.75
C MET A 663 9.70 -19.69 1.42
N ILE A 664 10.42 -20.22 0.42
CA ILE A 664 9.87 -20.56 -0.90
C ILE A 664 8.81 -21.68 -0.78
N ALA A 665 9.12 -22.73 -0.01
CA ALA A 665 8.19 -23.84 0.20
C ALA A 665 6.90 -23.40 0.91
N SER A 666 7.01 -22.55 1.95
CA SER A 666 5.84 -22.02 2.65
C SER A 666 4.95 -21.15 1.75
N PHE A 667 5.56 -20.33 0.89
CA PHE A 667 4.82 -19.52 -0.09
C PHE A 667 4.10 -20.40 -1.11
N ALA A 668 4.75 -21.43 -1.64
CA ALA A 668 4.14 -22.36 -2.59
C ALA A 668 2.94 -23.12 -1.97
N VAL A 669 3.09 -23.60 -0.73
CA VAL A 669 2.03 -24.28 0.00
C VAL A 669 0.84 -23.36 0.25
N TYR A 670 1.08 -22.11 0.64
CA TYR A 670 0.01 -21.12 0.82
C TYR A 670 -0.74 -20.84 -0.50
N LEU A 671 -0.01 -20.75 -1.61
CA LEU A 671 -0.56 -20.48 -2.93
C LEU A 671 -1.47 -21.62 -3.39
N VAL A 672 -1.03 -22.87 -3.19
CA VAL A 672 -1.86 -24.06 -3.45
C VAL A 672 -3.10 -24.07 -2.56
N GLN A 673 -2.95 -23.79 -1.27
CA GLN A 673 -4.08 -23.73 -0.33
C GLN A 673 -5.09 -22.66 -0.73
N TYR A 674 -4.64 -21.49 -1.16
CA TYR A 674 -5.51 -20.41 -1.63
C TYR A 674 -6.34 -20.83 -2.85
N PHE A 675 -5.69 -21.40 -3.88
CA PHE A 675 -6.41 -21.82 -5.08
C PHE A 675 -7.37 -22.98 -4.84
N LEU A 676 -7.08 -23.86 -3.89
CA LEU A 676 -8.01 -24.94 -3.53
C LEU A 676 -9.23 -24.41 -2.76
N LEU A 677 -9.07 -23.37 -1.93
CA LEU A 677 -10.15 -22.84 -1.08
C LEU A 677 -11.05 -21.83 -1.78
N ILE A 678 -10.58 -21.12 -2.81
CA ILE A 678 -11.33 -19.99 -3.40
C ILE A 678 -12.69 -20.40 -3.98
N ASN A 679 -12.75 -21.50 -4.72
CA ASN A 679 -13.99 -21.99 -5.34
C ASN A 679 -14.74 -22.99 -4.44
N PHE A 680 -14.24 -23.25 -3.23
CA PHE A 680 -14.75 -24.34 -2.40
C PHE A 680 -16.10 -24.03 -1.76
N TYR A 681 -16.36 -22.75 -1.46
CA TYR A 681 -17.60 -22.30 -0.82
C TYR A 681 -18.71 -21.91 -1.81
N ASP A 682 -18.39 -21.67 -3.08
CA ASP A 682 -19.35 -21.25 -4.11
C ASP A 682 -20.44 -22.31 -4.34
N ASN A 683 -20.06 -23.59 -4.37
CA ASN A 683 -21.01 -24.70 -4.49
C ASN A 683 -21.98 -24.77 -3.30
N ARG A 684 -21.57 -24.33 -2.11
CA ARG A 684 -22.45 -24.34 -0.93
C ARG A 684 -23.49 -23.23 -0.99
N GLN A 685 -23.12 -22.06 -1.49
CA GLN A 685 -24.05 -20.96 -1.68
C GLN A 685 -25.11 -21.33 -2.74
N ALA A 686 -24.67 -21.89 -3.87
CA ALA A 686 -25.58 -22.38 -4.91
C ALA A 686 -26.60 -23.40 -4.36
N ASN A 687 -26.18 -24.29 -3.45
CA ASN A 687 -27.11 -25.24 -2.82
C ASN A 687 -28.18 -24.56 -1.95
N VAL A 688 -27.83 -23.49 -1.24
CA VAL A 688 -28.80 -22.73 -0.44
C VAL A 688 -29.78 -21.99 -1.35
N ASP A 689 -29.30 -21.40 -2.43
CA ASP A 689 -30.13 -20.71 -3.42
C ASP A 689 -31.11 -21.69 -4.09
N ARG A 690 -30.68 -22.92 -4.41
CA ARG A 690 -31.56 -24.01 -4.88
C ARG A 690 -32.68 -24.32 -3.89
N MET A 691 -32.34 -24.48 -2.61
CA MET A 691 -33.32 -24.77 -1.56
C MET A 691 -34.30 -23.62 -1.34
N ALA A 692 -33.83 -22.37 -1.46
CA ALA A 692 -34.68 -21.18 -1.41
C ALA A 692 -35.65 -21.14 -2.60
N ALA A 693 -35.18 -21.41 -3.81
CA ALA A 693 -36.02 -21.43 -5.02
C ALA A 693 -37.17 -22.46 -4.92
N VAL A 694 -36.92 -23.66 -4.40
CA VAL A 694 -37.98 -24.67 -4.18
C VAL A 694 -38.97 -24.19 -3.12
N ALA A 695 -38.48 -23.58 -2.02
CA ALA A 695 -39.32 -23.08 -0.93
C ALA A 695 -40.26 -21.98 -1.45
N ASP A 696 -39.71 -21.01 -2.17
CA ASP A 696 -40.46 -19.88 -2.70
C ASP A 696 -41.46 -20.31 -3.78
N ALA A 697 -41.10 -21.28 -4.62
CA ALA A 697 -42.04 -21.84 -5.58
C ALA A 697 -43.22 -22.57 -4.89
N ARG A 698 -42.95 -23.27 -3.78
CA ARG A 698 -43.99 -23.92 -2.98
C ARG A 698 -44.90 -22.89 -2.31
N THR A 699 -44.34 -21.88 -1.66
CA THR A 699 -45.13 -20.82 -1.01
C THR A 699 -45.98 -20.08 -2.03
N ALA A 700 -45.44 -19.72 -3.18
CA ALA A 700 -46.19 -19.10 -4.29
C ALA A 700 -47.41 -19.93 -4.72
N SER A 701 -47.24 -21.26 -4.82
CA SER A 701 -48.34 -22.18 -5.14
C SER A 701 -49.40 -22.24 -4.05
N CYS A 702 -49.01 -22.24 -2.77
CA CYS A 702 -49.94 -22.16 -1.65
C CYS A 702 -50.68 -20.82 -1.61
N TYR A 703 -50.03 -19.70 -1.93
CA TYR A 703 -50.68 -18.40 -2.08
C TYR A 703 -51.71 -18.42 -3.21
N ALA A 704 -51.36 -18.97 -4.37
CA ALA A 704 -52.29 -19.14 -5.49
C ALA A 704 -53.53 -19.96 -5.09
N LEU A 705 -53.35 -21.05 -4.35
CA LEU A 705 -54.46 -21.85 -3.82
C LEU A 705 -55.38 -21.04 -2.90
N ASN A 706 -54.82 -20.23 -1.99
CA ASN A 706 -55.60 -19.36 -1.11
C ASN A 706 -56.40 -18.32 -1.90
N TYR A 707 -55.78 -17.66 -2.89
CA TYR A 707 -56.45 -16.67 -3.71
C TYR A 707 -57.54 -17.27 -4.60
N ILE A 708 -57.30 -18.45 -5.19
CA ILE A 708 -58.29 -19.19 -5.98
C ILE A 708 -59.47 -19.61 -5.09
N ALA A 709 -59.22 -20.17 -3.91
CA ALA A 709 -60.27 -20.55 -2.96
C ALA A 709 -61.08 -19.33 -2.48
N SER A 710 -60.39 -18.20 -2.24
CA SER A 710 -61.00 -16.93 -1.83
C SER A 710 -61.90 -16.36 -2.92
N GLN A 711 -61.41 -16.31 -4.16
CA GLN A 711 -62.17 -15.84 -5.31
C GLN A 711 -63.40 -16.71 -5.56
N TRP A 712 -63.23 -18.03 -5.45
CA TRP A 712 -64.35 -18.96 -5.60
C TRP A 712 -65.42 -18.71 -4.54
N GLY A 713 -65.02 -18.56 -3.27
CA GLY A 713 -65.94 -18.28 -2.16
C GLY A 713 -66.68 -16.95 -2.23
N LEU A 714 -66.00 -15.89 -2.70
CA LEU A 714 -66.64 -14.60 -2.96
C LEU A 714 -67.66 -14.69 -4.11
N SER A 715 -67.30 -15.39 -5.18
CA SER A 715 -68.14 -15.50 -6.38
C SER A 715 -69.40 -16.35 -6.18
N THR A 716 -69.35 -17.34 -5.30
CA THR A 716 -70.50 -18.21 -4.98
C THR A 716 -71.40 -17.63 -3.88
N GLY A 717 -71.02 -16.50 -3.28
CA GLY A 717 -71.72 -15.91 -2.14
C GLY A 717 -71.60 -16.73 -0.85
N ALA A 718 -70.69 -17.71 -0.80
CA ALA A 718 -70.41 -18.51 0.40
C ALA A 718 -69.74 -17.67 1.50
N VAL A 719 -69.11 -16.55 1.11
CA VAL A 719 -68.52 -15.56 2.00
C VAL A 719 -69.39 -14.30 1.99
N MET A 720 -69.92 -13.91 3.16
CA MET A 720 -70.81 -12.74 3.32
C MET A 720 -70.08 -11.40 3.04
N ASN A 721 -70.89 -10.36 2.79
CA ASN A 721 -70.56 -9.01 2.33
C ASN A 721 -69.09 -8.56 2.56
N HIS A 722 -68.40 -8.18 1.48
CA HIS A 722 -67.01 -7.70 1.49
C HIS A 722 -66.74 -6.61 2.54
N ASP A 723 -67.72 -5.73 2.77
CA ASP A 723 -67.66 -4.66 3.77
C ASP A 723 -67.68 -5.17 5.22
N GLU A 724 -68.34 -6.30 5.48
CA GLU A 724 -68.41 -6.92 6.80
C GLU A 724 -67.07 -7.56 7.18
N LEU A 725 -66.45 -8.29 6.24
CA LEU A 725 -65.08 -8.81 6.41
C LEU A 725 -64.04 -7.71 6.55
N LEU A 726 -64.19 -6.61 5.79
CA LEU A 726 -63.34 -5.43 5.92
C LEU A 726 -63.50 -4.78 7.29
N ASN A 727 -64.74 -4.68 7.80
CA ASN A 727 -65.02 -4.12 9.12
C ASN A 727 -64.49 -5.00 10.24
N ILE A 728 -64.62 -6.33 10.13
CA ILE A 728 -64.01 -7.29 11.06
C ILE A 728 -62.48 -7.11 11.04
N ASN A 729 -61.86 -7.06 9.86
CA ASN A 729 -60.40 -6.91 9.77
C ASN A 729 -59.90 -5.57 10.31
N LYS A 730 -60.62 -4.47 10.05
CA LYS A 730 -60.33 -3.15 10.61
C LYS A 730 -60.49 -3.12 12.13
N GLN A 731 -61.48 -3.84 12.68
CA GLN A 731 -61.64 -4.01 14.12
C GLN A 731 -60.45 -4.75 14.76
N HIS A 732 -59.81 -5.66 14.00
CA HIS A 732 -58.61 -6.40 14.42
C HIS A 732 -57.29 -5.72 14.00
N GLY A 733 -57.30 -4.43 13.64
CA GLY A 733 -56.09 -3.66 13.32
C GLY A 733 -55.45 -3.96 11.96
N GLY A 734 -56.10 -4.78 11.13
CA GLY A 734 -55.68 -5.08 9.76
C GLY A 734 -56.15 -4.01 8.77
N ASN A 735 -55.21 -3.43 8.01
CA ASN A 735 -55.55 -2.49 6.94
C ASN A 735 -55.94 -3.20 5.63
N THR A 736 -55.57 -4.47 5.47
CA THR A 736 -55.89 -5.27 4.28
C THR A 736 -56.35 -6.69 4.64
N THR A 737 -57.31 -7.26 3.90
CA THR A 737 -57.67 -8.68 3.92
C THR A 737 -57.15 -9.32 2.63
N ILE A 738 -56.97 -10.65 2.62
CA ILE A 738 -56.70 -11.42 1.39
C ILE A 738 -57.77 -11.16 0.29
N PHE A 739 -58.92 -10.61 0.68
CA PHE A 739 -60.05 -10.28 -0.17
C PHE A 739 -60.03 -8.85 -0.76
N LEU A 740 -59.07 -7.98 -0.40
CA LEU A 740 -59.00 -6.56 -0.80
C LEU A 740 -58.02 -6.25 -1.94
N ASP A 741 -57.01 -7.08 -2.14
CA ASP A 741 -56.13 -6.95 -3.29
C ASP A 741 -56.87 -7.40 -4.56
N PRO A 742 -56.57 -6.84 -5.75
CA PRO A 742 -57.15 -7.35 -6.98
C PRO A 742 -56.69 -8.80 -7.18
N ILE A 743 -57.59 -9.74 -6.85
CA ILE A 743 -57.27 -11.18 -6.72
C ILE A 743 -56.73 -11.77 -8.03
N GLY A 744 -57.22 -11.31 -9.18
CA GLY A 744 -56.74 -11.75 -10.50
C GLY A 744 -55.24 -11.48 -10.73
N PRO A 745 -54.79 -10.20 -10.66
CA PRO A 745 -53.37 -9.85 -10.66
C PRO A 745 -52.53 -10.63 -9.65
N SER A 746 -52.99 -10.81 -8.41
CA SER A 746 -52.23 -11.55 -7.38
C SER A 746 -52.04 -13.03 -7.71
N ILE A 747 -53.05 -13.71 -8.27
CA ILE A 747 -52.90 -15.10 -8.74
C ILE A 747 -51.90 -15.16 -9.91
N TYR A 748 -51.94 -14.19 -10.82
CA TYR A 748 -51.02 -14.11 -11.94
C TYR A 748 -49.57 -13.84 -11.49
N GLU A 749 -49.37 -12.95 -10.52
CA GLU A 749 -48.07 -12.71 -9.89
C GLU A 749 -47.53 -13.97 -9.20
N CYS A 750 -48.39 -14.74 -8.51
CA CYS A 750 -47.99 -16.03 -7.94
C CYS A 750 -47.56 -17.02 -9.02
N ALA A 751 -48.24 -17.05 -10.18
CA ALA A 751 -47.85 -17.91 -11.31
C ALA A 751 -46.52 -17.48 -11.94
N ILE A 752 -46.25 -16.18 -12.06
CA ILE A 752 -44.94 -15.65 -12.51
C ILE A 752 -43.85 -16.02 -11.49
N TRP A 753 -44.12 -15.81 -10.20
CA TRP A 753 -43.18 -16.10 -9.12
C TRP A 753 -42.81 -17.59 -9.09
N MET A 754 -43.81 -18.47 -9.17
CA MET A 754 -43.63 -19.91 -9.25
C MET A 754 -42.85 -20.33 -10.51
N ARG A 755 -43.15 -19.73 -11.67
CA ARG A 755 -42.43 -19.97 -12.93
C ARG A 755 -40.97 -19.54 -12.85
N GLY A 756 -40.69 -18.34 -12.34
CA GLY A 756 -39.33 -17.80 -12.24
C GLY A 756 -38.42 -18.71 -11.42
N ASN A 757 -38.87 -19.09 -10.22
CA ASN A 757 -38.07 -19.89 -9.30
C ASN A 757 -37.82 -21.31 -9.80
N ILE A 758 -38.81 -21.97 -10.40
CA ILE A 758 -38.58 -23.33 -10.94
C ILE A 758 -37.81 -23.31 -12.26
N THR A 759 -37.91 -22.24 -13.05
CA THR A 759 -37.03 -22.08 -14.23
C THR A 759 -35.58 -21.94 -13.80
N ASN A 760 -35.31 -21.14 -12.75
CA ASN A 760 -33.98 -21.01 -12.17
C ASN A 760 -33.49 -22.37 -11.64
N LEU A 761 -34.33 -23.08 -10.87
CA LEU A 761 -34.01 -24.42 -10.39
C LEU A 761 -33.69 -25.40 -11.53
N ALA A 762 -34.44 -25.36 -12.63
CA ALA A 762 -34.22 -26.23 -13.79
C ALA A 762 -32.91 -25.90 -14.53
N MET A 763 -32.55 -24.62 -14.62
CA MET A 763 -31.24 -24.20 -15.18
C MET A 763 -30.09 -24.66 -14.29
N GLU A 764 -30.20 -24.45 -12.98
CA GLU A 764 -29.21 -24.89 -12.00
C GLU A 764 -29.06 -26.41 -11.97
N MET A 765 -30.16 -27.17 -12.07
CA MET A 765 -30.10 -28.63 -12.24
C MET A 765 -29.37 -29.00 -13.54
N GLY A 766 -29.60 -28.28 -14.63
CA GLY A 766 -28.86 -28.46 -15.88
C GLY A 766 -27.35 -28.25 -15.72
N GLU A 767 -26.95 -27.24 -14.94
CA GLU A 767 -25.53 -27.00 -14.62
C GLU A 767 -24.92 -28.12 -13.76
N ILE A 768 -25.68 -28.69 -12.82
CA ILE A 768 -25.25 -29.85 -12.03
C ILE A 768 -25.05 -31.08 -12.92
N ALA A 769 -25.97 -31.35 -13.86
CA ALA A 769 -25.78 -32.43 -14.84
C ALA A 769 -24.50 -32.21 -15.68
N LEU A 770 -24.24 -30.98 -16.11
CA LEU A 770 -23.03 -30.63 -16.86
C LEU A 770 -21.75 -30.83 -16.02
N SER A 771 -21.86 -30.69 -14.69
CA SER A 771 -20.76 -30.95 -13.76
C SER A 771 -20.49 -32.43 -13.48
N GLY A 772 -21.33 -33.34 -14.01
CA GLY A 772 -21.17 -34.80 -13.91
C GLY A 772 -21.77 -35.43 -12.65
N LEU A 773 -22.59 -34.68 -11.90
CA LEU A 773 -23.37 -35.20 -10.78
C LEU A 773 -24.69 -35.82 -11.29
N ASP A 774 -25.05 -36.98 -10.74
CA ASP A 774 -26.27 -37.68 -11.14
C ASP A 774 -27.51 -37.04 -10.53
N ILE A 775 -28.31 -36.38 -11.37
CA ILE A 775 -29.58 -35.74 -10.98
C ILE A 775 -30.59 -36.78 -10.49
N ALA A 776 -30.50 -38.04 -10.94
CA ALA A 776 -31.42 -39.09 -10.55
C ALA A 776 -31.34 -39.44 -9.05
N GLU A 777 -30.19 -39.21 -8.41
CA GLU A 777 -30.03 -39.38 -6.97
C GLU A 777 -30.58 -38.18 -6.16
N ILE A 778 -30.53 -36.98 -6.74
CA ILE A 778 -30.84 -35.72 -6.05
C ILE A 778 -32.31 -35.35 -6.15
N ALA A 779 -32.92 -35.53 -7.33
CA ALA A 779 -34.31 -35.17 -7.60
C ALA A 779 -34.98 -36.23 -8.48
N PRO A 780 -35.20 -37.45 -7.95
CA PRO A 780 -35.75 -38.56 -8.73
C PRO A 780 -37.11 -38.20 -9.35
N SER A 781 -37.99 -37.52 -8.60
CA SER A 781 -39.31 -37.09 -9.05
C SER A 781 -39.32 -36.10 -10.22
N PHE A 782 -38.19 -35.42 -10.50
CA PHE A 782 -38.04 -34.58 -11.69
C PHE A 782 -37.92 -35.40 -12.98
N LEU A 783 -37.39 -36.63 -12.89
CA LEU A 783 -37.05 -37.48 -14.03
C LEU A 783 -37.96 -38.72 -14.12
N SER A 784 -38.38 -39.28 -12.99
CA SER A 784 -39.25 -40.47 -12.95
C SER A 784 -40.73 -40.11 -13.14
N GLU A 785 -41.46 -40.99 -13.82
CA GLU A 785 -42.92 -40.89 -14.00
C GLU A 785 -43.65 -41.50 -12.80
N ASP A 786 -43.43 -40.96 -11.61
CA ASP A 786 -43.96 -41.52 -10.37
C ASP A 786 -45.13 -40.69 -9.79
N VAL A 787 -45.41 -39.50 -10.33
CA VAL A 787 -46.38 -38.58 -9.73
C VAL A 787 -47.79 -38.84 -10.28
N PRO A 788 -48.79 -39.14 -9.44
CA PRO A 788 -50.14 -39.40 -9.91
C PRO A 788 -50.81 -38.09 -10.38
N TYR A 789 -51.38 -38.14 -11.58
CA TYR A 789 -52.16 -37.10 -12.22
C TYR A 789 -53.60 -37.57 -12.42
N TYR A 790 -54.53 -36.70 -12.06
CA TYR A 790 -55.97 -36.94 -12.14
C TYR A 790 -56.60 -35.95 -13.13
N PRO A 791 -56.80 -36.34 -14.40
CA PRO A 791 -57.52 -35.54 -15.37
C PRO A 791 -59.04 -35.62 -15.16
N PHE A 792 -59.74 -34.54 -15.49
CA PHE A 792 -61.20 -34.47 -15.49
C PHE A 792 -61.71 -34.16 -16.89
N VAL A 793 -62.80 -34.83 -17.27
CA VAL A 793 -63.55 -34.54 -18.51
C VAL A 793 -65.04 -34.59 -18.19
N GLN A 794 -65.77 -33.53 -18.52
CA GLN A 794 -67.20 -33.42 -18.24
C GLN A 794 -67.53 -33.70 -16.76
N THR A 795 -66.75 -33.17 -15.83
CA THR A 795 -66.87 -33.33 -14.36
C THR A 795 -66.68 -34.75 -13.82
N ARG A 796 -66.27 -35.70 -14.68
CA ARG A 796 -65.90 -37.06 -14.29
C ARG A 796 -64.39 -37.21 -14.25
N MET A 797 -63.89 -37.79 -13.17
CA MET A 797 -62.47 -38.15 -13.05
C MET A 797 -62.17 -39.32 -13.99
N LEU A 798 -61.13 -39.18 -14.80
CA LEU A 798 -60.59 -40.26 -15.63
C LEU A 798 -59.64 -41.16 -14.81
N GLU A 799 -59.17 -42.24 -15.42
CA GLU A 799 -58.18 -43.10 -14.78
C GLU A 799 -56.90 -42.31 -14.45
N LYS A 800 -56.29 -42.62 -13.30
CA LYS A 800 -55.07 -41.94 -12.85
C LYS A 800 -53.93 -42.25 -13.83
N GLU A 801 -53.22 -41.23 -14.27
CA GLU A 801 -52.00 -41.36 -15.07
C GLU A 801 -50.79 -41.03 -14.20
N THR A 802 -49.64 -41.63 -14.46
CA THR A 802 -48.39 -41.26 -13.78
C THR A 802 -47.57 -40.37 -14.70
N ILE A 803 -47.20 -39.19 -14.23
CA ILE A 803 -46.43 -38.20 -15.00
C ILE A 803 -45.19 -37.77 -14.22
N ASN A 804 -44.21 -37.20 -14.93
CA ASN A 804 -43.07 -36.57 -14.27
C ASN A 804 -43.49 -35.25 -13.58
N PHE A 805 -42.74 -34.85 -12.54
CA PHE A 805 -43.02 -33.62 -11.81
C PHE A 805 -42.99 -32.37 -12.72
N LYS A 806 -42.12 -32.34 -13.73
CA LYS A 806 -42.03 -31.23 -14.70
C LYS A 806 -43.33 -30.99 -15.46
N THR A 807 -44.01 -32.06 -15.88
CA THR A 807 -45.28 -32.00 -16.60
C THR A 807 -46.40 -31.58 -15.67
N LEU A 808 -46.43 -32.15 -14.45
CA LEU A 808 -47.38 -31.72 -13.42
C LEU A 808 -47.21 -30.24 -13.09
N PHE A 809 -45.97 -29.77 -12.93
CA PHE A 809 -45.66 -28.39 -12.67
C PHE A 809 -46.13 -27.45 -13.79
N SER A 810 -45.80 -27.79 -15.04
CA SER A 810 -46.22 -27.00 -16.21
C SER A 810 -47.75 -26.92 -16.29
N TYR A 811 -48.43 -28.02 -15.93
CA TYR A 811 -49.87 -28.06 -15.83
C TYR A 811 -50.41 -27.17 -14.71
N MET A 812 -49.78 -27.15 -13.53
CA MET A 812 -50.19 -26.29 -12.41
C MET A 812 -50.06 -24.79 -12.76
N ILE A 813 -48.99 -24.38 -13.46
CA ILE A 813 -48.89 -23.00 -13.99
C ILE A 813 -50.02 -22.73 -14.98
N TYR A 814 -50.21 -23.62 -15.95
CA TYR A 814 -51.26 -23.49 -16.95
C TYR A 814 -52.64 -23.34 -16.30
N ALA A 815 -52.96 -24.20 -15.34
CA ALA A 815 -54.21 -24.18 -14.61
C ALA A 815 -54.41 -22.87 -13.85
N THR A 816 -53.39 -22.37 -13.14
CA THR A 816 -53.48 -21.06 -12.47
C THR A 816 -53.71 -19.91 -13.47
N GLY A 817 -53.00 -19.88 -14.59
CA GLY A 817 -53.20 -18.87 -15.64
C GLY A 817 -54.59 -18.95 -16.30
N TYR A 818 -55.09 -20.16 -16.54
CA TYR A 818 -56.42 -20.42 -17.08
C TYR A 818 -57.52 -19.89 -16.15
N LEU A 819 -57.42 -20.17 -14.85
CA LEU A 819 -58.39 -19.72 -13.85
C LEU A 819 -58.40 -18.19 -13.73
N VAL A 820 -57.25 -17.51 -13.89
CA VAL A 820 -57.19 -16.04 -13.95
C VAL A 820 -57.95 -15.50 -15.17
N MET A 821 -57.76 -16.10 -16.34
CA MET A 821 -58.47 -15.66 -17.56
C MET A 821 -60.00 -15.81 -17.43
N ARG A 822 -60.47 -16.82 -16.70
CA ARG A 822 -61.90 -17.10 -16.48
C ARG A 822 -62.40 -16.67 -15.11
N ILE A 823 -61.77 -15.67 -14.50
CA ILE A 823 -62.15 -15.20 -13.16
C ILE A 823 -63.60 -14.69 -13.07
N LYS A 824 -64.18 -14.24 -14.19
CA LYS A 824 -65.60 -13.84 -14.29
C LYS A 824 -66.57 -15.02 -14.24
N ASP A 825 -66.11 -16.21 -14.64
CA ASP A 825 -66.87 -17.46 -14.62
C ASP A 825 -66.69 -18.22 -13.29
N ALA A 826 -66.04 -17.61 -12.28
CA ALA A 826 -65.74 -18.23 -10.99
C ALA A 826 -66.91 -18.93 -10.27
N PRO A 827 -68.17 -18.44 -10.32
CA PRO A 827 -69.29 -19.16 -9.71
C PRO A 827 -69.50 -20.57 -10.28
N ASN A 828 -69.10 -20.78 -11.54
CA ASN A 828 -69.26 -22.04 -12.28
C ASN A 828 -68.01 -22.95 -12.24
N TRP A 829 -66.94 -22.58 -11.52
CA TRP A 829 -65.72 -23.40 -11.44
C TRP A 829 -65.94 -24.81 -10.90
N HIS A 830 -67.00 -25.03 -10.12
CA HIS A 830 -67.39 -26.37 -9.64
C HIS A 830 -67.76 -27.36 -10.77
N LYS A 831 -68.03 -26.84 -11.98
CA LYS A 831 -68.30 -27.62 -13.21
C LYS A 831 -67.14 -27.58 -14.21
N ASP A 832 -66.07 -26.87 -13.89
CA ASP A 832 -64.92 -26.69 -14.76
C ASP A 832 -63.89 -27.81 -14.53
N ASP A 833 -63.58 -28.54 -15.60
CA ASP A 833 -62.66 -29.67 -15.56
C ASP A 833 -61.25 -29.24 -15.09
N ILE A 834 -60.80 -28.03 -15.45
CA ILE A 834 -59.46 -27.53 -15.10
C ILE A 834 -59.37 -27.11 -13.62
N PHE A 835 -60.47 -26.63 -13.05
CA PHE A 835 -60.54 -26.32 -11.62
C PHE A 835 -60.52 -27.60 -10.77
N LEU A 836 -61.31 -28.61 -11.18
CA LEU A 836 -61.37 -29.91 -10.51
C LEU A 836 -60.03 -30.65 -10.54
N SER A 837 -59.37 -30.66 -11.69
CA SER A 837 -58.03 -31.24 -11.84
C SER A 837 -56.99 -30.47 -11.03
N TYR A 838 -57.03 -29.14 -11.00
CA TYR A 838 -56.14 -28.32 -10.16
C TYR A 838 -56.30 -28.70 -8.68
N MET A 839 -57.54 -28.71 -8.18
CA MET A 839 -57.83 -29.03 -6.78
C MET A 839 -57.43 -30.46 -6.38
N LYS A 840 -57.60 -31.43 -7.28
CA LYS A 840 -57.20 -32.83 -7.02
C LYS A 840 -55.68 -33.02 -7.06
N ASN A 841 -55.00 -32.39 -8.02
CA ASN A 841 -53.57 -32.59 -8.27
C ASN A 841 -52.65 -31.75 -7.35
N THR A 842 -53.17 -30.78 -6.60
CA THR A 842 -52.38 -30.01 -5.62
C THR A 842 -51.65 -30.88 -4.59
N GLU A 843 -52.24 -32.01 -4.17
CA GLU A 843 -51.60 -32.93 -3.22
C GLU A 843 -50.35 -33.61 -3.81
N GLY A 844 -50.47 -34.14 -5.03
CA GLY A 844 -49.35 -34.73 -5.76
C GLY A 844 -48.25 -33.70 -6.03
N PHE A 845 -48.63 -32.45 -6.31
CA PHE A 845 -47.70 -31.35 -6.52
C PHE A 845 -46.91 -31.00 -5.25
N PHE A 846 -47.59 -30.82 -4.11
CA PHE A 846 -46.92 -30.47 -2.85
C PHE A 846 -46.08 -31.62 -2.30
N THR A 847 -46.54 -32.87 -2.40
CA THR A 847 -45.72 -34.03 -1.96
C THR A 847 -44.45 -34.16 -2.79
N SER A 848 -44.54 -34.00 -4.12
CA SER A 848 -43.36 -34.03 -4.99
C SER A 848 -42.36 -32.91 -4.70
N MET A 849 -42.85 -31.70 -4.39
CA MET A 849 -42.00 -30.58 -3.95
C MET A 849 -41.29 -30.87 -2.63
N ASP A 850 -41.97 -31.53 -1.68
CA ASP A 850 -41.36 -31.94 -0.40
C ASP A 850 -40.26 -33.01 -0.63
N ASP A 851 -40.46 -33.91 -1.57
CA ASP A 851 -39.47 -34.95 -1.92
C ASP A 851 -38.23 -34.36 -2.61
N ILE A 852 -38.40 -33.40 -3.51
CA ILE A 852 -37.29 -32.64 -4.12
C ILE A 852 -36.53 -31.88 -3.03
N TYR A 853 -37.26 -31.25 -2.11
CA TYR A 853 -36.66 -30.54 -0.99
C TYR A 853 -35.82 -31.47 -0.11
N ARG A 854 -36.32 -32.68 0.19
CA ARG A 854 -35.59 -33.69 0.96
C ARG A 854 -34.37 -34.22 0.21
N GLY A 855 -34.46 -34.39 -1.11
CA GLY A 855 -33.35 -34.82 -1.97
C GLY A 855 -32.14 -33.88 -1.89
N PHE A 856 -32.36 -32.56 -1.97
CA PHE A 856 -31.30 -31.57 -1.78
C PHE A 856 -30.69 -31.59 -0.36
N VAL A 857 -31.47 -31.96 0.64
CA VAL A 857 -31.01 -32.04 2.03
C VAL A 857 -30.13 -33.27 2.25
N THR A 858 -30.49 -34.39 1.63
CA THR A 858 -29.65 -35.59 1.64
C THR A 858 -28.36 -35.39 0.86
N GLU A 859 -28.40 -34.70 -0.28
CA GLU A 859 -27.22 -34.32 -1.06
C GLU A 859 -26.29 -33.42 -0.25
N THR A 860 -26.82 -32.35 0.37
CA THR A 860 -26.01 -31.45 1.20
C THR A 860 -25.39 -32.20 2.39
N ALA A 861 -26.13 -33.09 3.07
CA ALA A 861 -25.58 -33.88 4.16
C ALA A 861 -24.46 -34.84 3.73
N LEU A 862 -24.58 -35.46 2.55
CA LEU A 862 -23.56 -36.36 1.99
C LEU A 862 -22.33 -35.61 1.49
N ALA A 863 -22.53 -34.53 0.73
CA ALA A 863 -21.47 -33.64 0.27
C ALA A 863 -20.68 -33.12 1.47
N ILE A 864 -21.35 -32.67 2.54
CA ILE A 864 -20.72 -32.14 3.75
C ILE A 864 -19.87 -33.18 4.47
N ARG A 865 -20.25 -34.46 4.50
CA ARG A 865 -19.44 -35.50 5.14
C ARG A 865 -18.15 -35.80 4.36
N GLN A 866 -18.20 -35.77 3.04
CA GLN A 866 -17.00 -35.87 2.19
C GLN A 866 -16.10 -34.63 2.33
N ILE A 867 -16.73 -33.46 2.44
CA ILE A 867 -16.10 -32.14 2.52
C ILE A 867 -15.47 -31.87 3.90
N SER A 868 -16.10 -32.29 5.01
CA SER A 868 -15.55 -32.19 6.36
C SER A 868 -14.21 -32.90 6.49
N ASN A 869 -14.09 -34.08 5.87
CA ASN A 869 -12.83 -34.82 5.79
C ASN A 869 -11.81 -34.10 4.88
N GLY A 870 -12.27 -33.48 3.79
CA GLY A 870 -11.44 -32.64 2.91
C GLY A 870 -10.88 -31.39 3.58
N ASN A 871 -11.67 -30.68 4.39
CA ASN A 871 -11.26 -29.46 5.10
C ASN A 871 -10.15 -29.73 6.13
N ILE A 872 -10.26 -30.83 6.88
CA ILE A 872 -9.19 -31.27 7.80
C ILE A 872 -7.90 -31.54 7.01
N LEU A 873 -8.03 -32.18 5.84
CA LEU A 873 -6.90 -32.58 5.02
C LEU A 873 -6.20 -31.36 4.36
N ILE A 874 -6.99 -30.42 3.85
CA ILE A 874 -6.50 -29.21 3.15
C ILE A 874 -5.88 -28.21 4.12
N LEU A 875 -6.34 -28.14 5.38
CA LEU A 875 -5.85 -27.12 6.32
C LEU A 875 -4.79 -27.64 7.30
N CYS A 876 -4.88 -28.88 7.77
CA CYS A 876 -3.92 -29.42 8.74
C CYS A 876 -2.63 -29.96 8.10
N ILE A 877 -2.69 -30.58 6.92
CA ILE A 877 -1.49 -31.15 6.27
C ILE A 877 -0.46 -30.08 5.94
N PRO A 878 -0.80 -28.95 5.28
CA PRO A 878 0.13 -27.84 5.05
C PRO A 878 0.82 -27.34 6.32
N ALA A 879 0.07 -27.14 7.40
CA ALA A 879 0.59 -26.63 8.66
C ALA A 879 1.58 -27.62 9.31
N VAL A 880 1.28 -28.92 9.28
CA VAL A 880 2.16 -29.98 9.79
C VAL A 880 3.41 -30.13 8.93
N VAL A 881 3.30 -30.04 7.61
CA VAL A 881 4.44 -30.10 6.68
C VAL A 881 5.39 -28.91 6.90
N ILE A 882 4.85 -27.71 7.06
CA ILE A 882 5.65 -26.51 7.36
C ILE A 882 6.33 -26.63 8.74
N PHE A 883 5.63 -27.17 9.74
CA PHE A 883 6.19 -27.41 11.08
C PHE A 883 7.36 -28.41 11.03
N LEU A 884 7.16 -29.56 10.37
CA LEU A 884 8.17 -30.62 10.26
C LEU A 884 9.38 -30.21 9.44
N LEU A 885 9.23 -29.35 8.43
CA LEU A 885 10.36 -28.83 7.64
C LEU A 885 11.12 -27.70 8.36
N SER A 886 10.43 -26.81 9.09
CA SER A 886 11.06 -25.59 9.60
C SER A 886 11.86 -25.79 10.89
N ILE A 887 11.27 -26.41 11.92
CA ILE A 887 11.82 -26.43 13.28
C ILE A 887 13.00 -27.42 13.46
N PRO A 888 12.88 -28.72 13.10
CA PRO A 888 13.94 -29.68 13.42
C PRO A 888 15.23 -29.40 12.66
N PHE A 889 15.14 -29.00 11.39
CA PHE A 889 16.32 -28.66 10.59
C PHE A 889 17.02 -27.38 11.09
N TYR A 890 16.27 -26.35 11.49
CA TYR A 890 16.85 -25.15 12.11
C TYR A 890 17.61 -25.49 13.40
N LEU A 891 17.03 -26.31 14.27
CA LEU A 891 17.66 -26.75 15.52
C LEU A 891 18.95 -27.56 15.26
N VAL A 892 18.94 -28.47 14.29
CA VAL A 892 20.13 -29.28 13.92
C VAL A 892 21.29 -28.38 13.52
N PHE A 893 21.09 -27.45 12.59
CA PHE A 893 22.16 -26.54 12.17
C PHE A 893 22.61 -25.62 13.31
N HIS A 894 21.71 -25.25 14.23
CA HIS A 894 22.04 -24.37 15.36
C HIS A 894 22.96 -25.06 16.36
N ILE A 895 22.65 -26.32 16.67
CA ILE A 895 23.47 -27.16 17.54
C ILE A 895 24.86 -27.39 16.93
N LEU A 896 24.93 -27.65 15.62
CA LEU A 896 26.21 -27.82 14.91
C LEU A 896 27.07 -26.54 14.96
N TYR A 897 26.47 -25.38 14.75
CA TYR A 897 27.14 -24.09 14.89
C TYR A 897 27.68 -23.86 16.31
N CYS A 898 26.88 -24.14 17.34
CA CYS A 898 27.30 -24.05 18.75
C CYS A 898 28.43 -25.04 19.10
N ARG A 899 28.46 -26.22 18.48
CA ARG A 899 29.56 -27.18 18.65
C ARG A 899 30.85 -26.69 17.99
N GLU A 900 30.75 -26.09 16.81
CA GLU A 900 31.88 -25.52 16.08
C GLU A 900 32.54 -24.38 16.87
N THR A 901 31.76 -23.45 17.43
CA THR A 901 32.28 -22.33 18.24
C THR A 901 32.93 -22.80 19.55
N LYS A 902 32.34 -23.80 20.23
CA LYS A 902 32.95 -24.44 21.41
C LYS A 902 34.25 -25.17 21.08
N LYS A 903 34.39 -25.73 19.86
CA LYS A 903 35.64 -26.35 19.40
C LYS A 903 36.74 -25.31 19.22
N TRP A 904 36.41 -24.15 18.64
CA TRP A 904 37.35 -23.03 18.52
C TRP A 904 37.84 -22.49 19.87
N LEU A 905 36.97 -22.33 20.86
CA LEU A 905 37.39 -21.94 22.22
C LEU A 905 38.37 -22.94 22.84
N ARG A 906 38.11 -24.24 22.69
CA ARG A 906 39.01 -25.29 23.20
C ARG A 906 40.39 -25.23 22.53
N LEU A 907 40.45 -24.94 21.24
CA LEU A 907 41.71 -24.77 20.53
C LEU A 907 42.50 -23.54 21.01
N LEU A 908 41.81 -22.42 21.28
CA LEU A 908 42.44 -21.20 21.81
C LEU A 908 42.95 -21.38 23.24
N ASN A 909 42.21 -22.11 24.09
CA ASN A 909 42.65 -22.45 25.44
C ASN A 909 43.90 -23.33 25.46
N GLY A 910 44.07 -24.17 24.45
CA GLY A 910 45.23 -25.07 24.30
C GLY A 910 46.53 -24.40 23.84
N VAL A 911 46.55 -23.09 23.61
CA VAL A 911 47.76 -22.33 23.28
C VAL A 911 48.61 -22.12 24.55
N ASP A 912 49.94 -22.22 24.45
CA ASP A 912 50.83 -21.98 25.60
C ASP A 912 50.73 -20.53 26.12
N ASP A 913 50.83 -20.37 27.45
CA ASP A 913 50.68 -19.07 28.11
C ASP A 913 51.75 -18.05 27.71
N LYS A 914 52.93 -18.51 27.27
CA LYS A 914 53.98 -17.65 26.70
C LYS A 914 53.48 -16.87 25.48
N TYR A 915 52.75 -17.54 24.59
CA TYR A 915 52.20 -16.93 23.38
C TYR A 915 50.93 -16.12 23.67
N LYS A 916 50.17 -16.44 24.73
CA LYS A 916 49.05 -15.63 25.19
C LYS A 916 49.49 -14.24 25.71
N ILE A 917 50.57 -14.21 26.50
CA ILE A 917 51.16 -12.96 27.02
C ILE A 917 51.81 -12.14 25.89
N GLU A 918 52.34 -12.80 24.86
CA GLU A 918 52.86 -12.10 23.68
C GLU A 918 51.72 -11.57 22.78
N ALA A 919 50.61 -12.30 22.68
CA ALA A 919 49.41 -11.88 21.95
C ALA A 919 48.65 -10.74 22.65
N SER A 920 48.81 -10.55 23.96
CA SER A 920 48.24 -9.43 24.72
C SER A 920 49.10 -8.14 24.62
N ARG A 921 50.11 -8.08 23.76
CA ARG A 921 50.88 -6.84 23.52
C ARG A 921 50.31 -6.07 22.33
N THR A 922 50.46 -4.74 22.37
CA THR A 922 50.06 -3.87 21.26
C THR A 922 50.91 -4.14 20.02
N LEU A 923 50.32 -3.93 18.84
CA LEU A 923 50.91 -4.25 17.55
C LEU A 923 51.69 -3.08 16.94
N ASP A 924 51.44 -1.87 17.42
CA ASP A 924 52.14 -0.64 17.06
C ASP A 924 53.62 -0.66 17.55
N PRO A 925 54.60 -0.59 16.65
CA PRO A 925 56.02 -0.55 17.02
C PRO A 925 56.44 0.74 17.74
N LYS A 926 55.61 1.79 17.76
CA LYS A 926 55.93 3.12 18.34
C LYS A 926 55.39 3.34 19.76
N GLU A 927 54.43 2.54 20.24
CA GLU A 927 53.94 2.64 21.62
C GLU A 927 54.96 2.05 22.60
N LYS A 928 55.47 2.87 23.53
CA LYS A 928 56.32 2.38 24.63
C LYS A 928 55.51 1.46 25.55
N LYS A 929 56.15 0.38 26.00
CA LYS A 929 55.66 -0.56 27.02
C LYS A 929 55.14 0.20 28.24
N HIS A 930 53.82 0.33 28.37
CA HIS A 930 53.19 0.71 29.62
C HIS A 930 52.66 -0.55 30.27
N ASP A 931 53.14 -0.85 31.47
CA ASP A 931 52.64 -1.94 32.30
C ASP A 931 51.15 -1.70 32.58
N THR A 932 50.30 -2.57 32.04
CA THR A 932 48.86 -2.54 32.27
C THR A 932 48.57 -3.07 33.67
N ALA A 933 48.22 -2.17 34.59
CA ALA A 933 47.62 -2.53 35.87
C ALA A 933 46.34 -3.34 35.63
N ILE A 934 46.29 -4.52 36.24
CA ILE A 934 45.15 -5.42 36.29
C ILE A 934 44.02 -4.70 37.04
N VAL A 935 42.93 -4.36 36.36
CA VAL A 935 41.67 -4.00 37.00
C VAL A 935 40.81 -5.25 37.11
N SER A 936 40.34 -5.48 38.32
CA SER A 936 39.57 -6.61 38.83
C SER A 936 38.30 -6.94 38.04
N GLU A 937 37.97 -8.22 38.10
CA GLU A 937 36.67 -8.83 37.81
C GLU A 937 35.48 -7.94 38.23
N GLY A 938 34.52 -7.77 37.33
CA GLY A 938 33.33 -6.98 37.60
C GLY A 938 32.50 -6.67 36.35
N GLY A 939 32.19 -7.69 35.55
CA GLY A 939 31.25 -7.59 34.45
C GLY A 939 30.44 -8.86 34.36
N SER A 940 29.23 -8.83 34.91
CA SER A 940 28.31 -9.95 35.04
C SER A 940 28.19 -10.77 33.74
N VAL A 941 28.25 -12.08 33.94
CA VAL A 941 27.97 -13.13 32.96
C VAL A 941 26.48 -13.08 32.59
N GLU A 942 26.08 -12.12 31.78
CA GLU A 942 24.78 -12.11 31.10
C GLU A 942 24.99 -12.26 29.59
N SER A 943 25.32 -13.47 29.12
CA SER A 943 25.33 -13.70 27.67
C SER A 943 25.13 -15.14 27.22
N SER A 944 25.11 -16.14 28.10
CA SER A 944 24.77 -17.52 27.73
C SER A 944 23.28 -17.70 27.41
N SER A 945 22.40 -16.88 28.01
CA SER A 945 20.96 -16.94 27.80
C SER A 945 20.54 -16.45 26.42
N PHE A 946 21.26 -15.51 25.79
CA PHE A 946 20.77 -14.82 24.59
C PHE A 946 20.70 -15.70 23.33
N HIS A 947 21.65 -16.63 23.13
CA HIS A 947 21.57 -17.59 21.99
C HIS A 947 20.37 -18.53 22.15
N SER A 948 20.19 -19.05 23.36
CA SER A 948 19.01 -19.86 23.71
C SER A 948 17.73 -19.05 23.54
N ILE A 949 17.68 -17.80 24.03
CA ILE A 949 16.50 -16.92 23.93
C ILE A 949 16.17 -16.60 22.48
N THR A 950 17.15 -16.26 21.64
CA THR A 950 16.87 -15.96 20.22
C THR A 950 16.38 -17.17 19.44
N ALA A 951 16.95 -18.35 19.71
CA ALA A 951 16.48 -19.59 19.10
C ALA A 951 15.09 -19.98 19.62
N THR A 952 14.81 -19.83 20.92
CA THR A 952 13.49 -20.12 21.49
C THR A 952 12.44 -19.13 21.02
N VAL A 953 12.75 -17.85 20.83
CA VAL A 953 11.83 -16.86 20.27
C VAL A 953 11.47 -17.20 18.82
N ILE A 954 12.43 -17.62 18.01
CA ILE A 954 12.18 -18.03 16.62
C ILE A 954 11.31 -19.30 16.58
N VAL A 955 11.64 -20.31 17.39
CA VAL A 955 10.84 -21.55 17.51
C VAL A 955 9.44 -21.26 18.04
N PHE A 956 9.30 -20.37 19.03
CA PHE A 956 8.02 -19.93 19.56
C PHE A 956 7.17 -19.21 18.50
N PHE A 957 7.78 -18.37 17.66
CA PHE A 957 7.07 -17.71 16.57
C PHE A 957 6.55 -18.71 15.54
N TYR A 958 7.35 -19.70 15.14
CA TYR A 958 6.89 -20.78 14.25
C TYR A 958 5.75 -21.60 14.89
N LEU A 959 5.86 -21.93 16.18
CA LEU A 959 4.80 -22.61 16.93
C LEU A 959 3.52 -21.79 16.98
N LEU A 960 3.61 -20.50 17.28
CA LEU A 960 2.46 -19.58 17.33
C LEU A 960 1.73 -19.55 15.98
N VAL A 961 2.47 -19.40 14.88
CA VAL A 961 1.88 -19.38 13.53
C VAL A 961 1.16 -20.70 13.24
N THR A 962 1.78 -21.84 13.55
CA THR A 962 1.13 -23.15 13.36
C THR A 962 -0.11 -23.33 14.23
N LEU A 963 -0.09 -22.81 15.46
CA LEU A 963 -1.22 -22.88 16.39
C LEU A 963 -2.38 -21.99 15.91
N ILE A 964 -2.08 -20.80 15.37
CA ILE A 964 -3.09 -19.94 14.72
C ILE A 964 -3.72 -20.66 13.52
N CYS A 965 -2.93 -21.32 12.67
CA CYS A 965 -3.47 -22.09 11.55
C CYS A 965 -4.38 -23.24 12.00
N ILE A 966 -3.98 -23.99 13.02
CA ILE A 966 -4.80 -25.07 13.60
C ILE A 966 -6.08 -24.50 14.23
N PHE A 967 -5.97 -23.39 14.97
CA PHE A 967 -7.10 -22.72 15.59
C PHE A 967 -8.10 -22.20 14.56
N TYR A 968 -7.62 -21.62 13.47
CA TYR A 968 -8.46 -21.21 12.35
C TYR A 968 -9.20 -22.40 11.73
N GLY A 969 -8.54 -23.56 11.64
CA GLY A 969 -9.18 -24.79 11.19
C GLY A 969 -10.25 -25.30 12.12
N VAL A 970 -10.02 -25.28 13.42
CA VAL A 970 -11.03 -25.66 14.41
C VAL A 970 -12.24 -24.71 14.36
N ILE A 971 -12.01 -23.40 14.21
CA ILE A 971 -13.09 -22.42 14.03
C ILE A 971 -13.88 -22.74 12.76
N SER A 972 -13.19 -22.96 11.64
CA SER A 972 -13.82 -23.29 10.36
C SER A 972 -14.68 -24.55 10.46
N MET A 973 -14.22 -25.58 11.17
CA MET A 973 -15.01 -26.79 11.43
C MET A 973 -16.25 -26.51 12.28
N LYS A 974 -16.12 -25.66 13.29
CA LYS A 974 -17.26 -25.26 14.12
C LYS A 974 -18.30 -24.53 13.29
N THR A 975 -17.89 -23.51 12.53
CA THR A 975 -18.80 -22.74 11.65
C THR A 975 -19.48 -23.62 10.60
N ASP A 976 -18.79 -24.64 10.10
CA ASP A 976 -19.38 -25.61 9.17
C ASP A 976 -20.56 -26.37 9.80
N GLN A 977 -20.46 -26.75 11.08
CA GLN A 977 -21.58 -27.40 11.78
C GLN A 977 -22.76 -26.45 12.02
N GLU A 978 -22.49 -25.19 12.32
CA GLU A 978 -23.54 -24.18 12.52
C GLU A 978 -24.32 -23.95 11.21
N PHE A 979 -23.61 -23.92 10.07
CA PHE A 979 -24.24 -23.80 8.75
C PHE A 979 -25.14 -24.99 8.40
N ILE A 980 -24.76 -26.22 8.78
CA ILE A 980 -25.60 -27.41 8.61
C ILE A 980 -26.92 -27.25 9.36
N ASN A 981 -26.85 -26.80 10.61
CA ASN A 981 -28.05 -26.64 11.44
C ASN A 981 -28.96 -25.56 10.87
N LEU A 982 -28.39 -24.44 10.38
CA LEU A 982 -29.14 -23.39 9.69
C LEU A 982 -29.87 -23.92 8.45
N ASN A 983 -29.18 -24.67 7.58
CA ASN A 983 -29.82 -25.28 6.41
C ASN A 983 -30.95 -26.23 6.82
N LYS A 984 -30.75 -27.02 7.89
CA LYS A 984 -31.80 -27.91 8.40
C LYS A 984 -33.00 -27.13 8.93
N TRP A 985 -32.78 -26.08 9.70
CA TRP A 985 -33.86 -25.22 10.20
C TRP A 985 -34.61 -24.50 9.09
N MET A 986 -33.92 -24.07 8.03
CA MET A 986 -34.54 -23.45 6.87
C MET A 986 -35.57 -24.39 6.21
N ILE A 987 -35.30 -25.70 6.14
CA ILE A 987 -36.26 -26.70 5.64
C ILE A 987 -37.51 -26.74 6.51
N TYR A 988 -37.33 -26.98 7.81
CA TYR A 988 -38.48 -27.16 8.69
C TYR A 988 -39.28 -25.87 8.82
N GLY A 989 -38.61 -24.71 8.75
CA GLY A 989 -39.23 -23.39 8.68
C GLY A 989 -40.04 -23.16 7.39
N SER A 990 -39.48 -23.48 6.22
CA SER A 990 -40.15 -23.27 4.93
C SER A 990 -41.34 -24.21 4.74
N VAL A 991 -41.21 -25.48 5.15
CA VAL A 991 -42.33 -26.45 5.11
C VAL A 991 -43.40 -26.07 6.14
N ARG A 992 -43.03 -25.57 7.32
CA ARG A 992 -44.00 -25.06 8.32
C ARG A 992 -44.85 -23.93 7.74
N ALA A 993 -44.22 -22.92 7.13
CA ALA A 993 -44.92 -21.75 6.59
C ALA A 993 -45.79 -22.10 5.36
N SER A 994 -45.30 -22.96 4.46
CA SER A 994 -46.10 -23.39 3.31
C SER A 994 -47.26 -24.32 3.72
N ALA A 995 -47.06 -25.22 4.68
CA ALA A 995 -48.12 -26.12 5.17
C ALA A 995 -49.24 -25.38 5.91
N SER A 996 -48.94 -24.28 6.62
CA SER A 996 -49.97 -23.43 7.24
C SER A 996 -50.86 -22.78 6.17
N MET A 997 -50.25 -22.24 5.11
CA MET A 997 -50.96 -21.63 3.99
C MET A 997 -51.74 -22.67 3.18
N GLU A 998 -51.19 -23.87 2.97
CA GLU A 998 -51.90 -24.98 2.35
C GLU A 998 -53.15 -25.37 3.16
N ALA A 999 -53.02 -25.51 4.49
CA ALA A 999 -54.14 -25.82 5.36
C ALA A 999 -55.23 -24.74 5.29
N MET A 1000 -54.85 -23.46 5.28
CA MET A 1000 -55.79 -22.35 5.17
C MET A 1000 -56.55 -22.36 3.84
N GLY A 1001 -55.85 -22.56 2.72
CA GLY A 1001 -56.47 -22.59 1.40
C GLY A 1001 -57.45 -23.75 1.23
N LEU A 1002 -57.10 -24.93 1.77
CA LEU A 1002 -57.96 -26.10 1.78
C LEU A 1002 -59.17 -25.93 2.73
N LEU A 1003 -59.00 -25.33 3.90
CA LEU A 1003 -60.10 -25.02 4.81
C LEU A 1003 -61.09 -24.03 4.17
N LEU A 1004 -60.58 -23.01 3.49
CA LEU A 1004 -61.40 -22.05 2.77
C LEU A 1004 -62.18 -22.75 1.65
N ALA A 1005 -61.52 -23.59 0.85
CA ALA A 1005 -62.19 -24.40 -0.18
C ALA A 1005 -63.23 -25.38 0.40
N ALA A 1006 -63.00 -25.95 1.59
CA ALA A 1006 -63.96 -26.81 2.26
C ALA A 1006 -65.15 -26.02 2.83
N ALA A 1007 -64.94 -24.78 3.27
CA ALA A 1007 -65.98 -23.88 3.76
C ALA A 1007 -66.91 -23.42 2.62
N THR A 1008 -66.38 -23.22 1.42
CA THR A 1008 -67.16 -22.82 0.23
C THR A 1008 -67.99 -23.97 -0.35
N MET A 1009 -67.61 -25.23 -0.09
CA MET A 1009 -68.40 -26.42 -0.40
C MET A 1009 -69.62 -26.52 0.54
N ASN A 1010 -70.77 -26.02 0.10
CA ASN A 1010 -72.07 -26.18 0.77
C ASN A 1010 -72.98 -27.16 -0.02
N GLU A 1011 -74.18 -27.48 0.48
CA GLU A 1011 -75.13 -28.39 -0.20
C GLU A 1011 -75.47 -27.97 -1.65
N THR A 1012 -75.34 -26.67 -1.97
CA THR A 1012 -75.59 -26.10 -3.30
C THR A 1012 -74.42 -26.23 -4.27
N PHE A 1013 -73.19 -26.38 -3.79
CA PHE A 1013 -71.96 -26.41 -4.59
C PHE A 1013 -71.12 -27.64 -4.23
N TYR A 1014 -71.61 -28.82 -4.60
CA TYR A 1014 -70.90 -30.08 -4.40
C TYR A 1014 -69.91 -30.35 -5.55
N LEU A 1015 -68.68 -30.77 -5.22
CA LEU A 1015 -67.75 -31.33 -6.20
C LEU A 1015 -67.87 -32.86 -6.18
N SER A 1016 -67.79 -33.49 -7.37
CA SER A 1016 -67.77 -34.96 -7.50
C SER A 1016 -66.49 -35.56 -6.90
N SER A 1017 -65.35 -34.89 -7.10
CA SER A 1017 -64.08 -35.15 -6.43
C SER A 1017 -63.14 -33.96 -6.64
N PRO A 1018 -62.40 -33.47 -5.63
CA PRO A 1018 -62.37 -33.98 -4.25
C PRO A 1018 -63.64 -33.62 -3.48
N ASN A 1019 -64.13 -34.54 -2.64
CA ASN A 1019 -65.30 -34.28 -1.80
C ASN A 1019 -64.92 -33.44 -0.56
N LYS A 1020 -65.91 -32.84 0.11
CA LYS A 1020 -65.67 -31.96 1.29
C LYS A 1020 -64.89 -32.66 2.40
N SER A 1021 -65.18 -33.94 2.67
CA SER A 1021 -64.44 -34.73 3.67
C SER A 1021 -62.97 -34.96 3.28
N GLU A 1022 -62.68 -35.14 2.01
CA GLU A 1022 -61.33 -35.33 1.48
C GLU A 1022 -60.53 -34.03 1.58
N VAL A 1023 -61.11 -32.90 1.19
CA VAL A 1023 -60.47 -31.58 1.36
C VAL A 1023 -60.19 -31.28 2.84
N LEU A 1024 -61.13 -31.61 3.73
CA LEU A 1024 -60.97 -31.41 5.18
C LEU A 1024 -59.90 -32.34 5.77
N ASN A 1025 -59.85 -33.61 5.33
CA ASN A 1025 -58.78 -34.54 5.73
C ASN A 1025 -57.41 -34.06 5.25
N ARG A 1026 -57.32 -33.50 4.04
CA ARG A 1026 -56.09 -32.90 3.51
C ARG A 1026 -55.67 -31.66 4.29
N ALA A 1027 -56.62 -30.80 4.65
CA ALA A 1027 -56.35 -29.65 5.53
C ALA A 1027 -55.82 -30.09 6.90
N LEU A 1028 -56.41 -31.13 7.50
CA LEU A 1028 -55.93 -31.72 8.76
C LEU A 1028 -54.54 -32.35 8.59
N ALA A 1029 -54.27 -33.00 7.46
CA ALA A 1029 -52.94 -33.55 7.17
C ALA A 1029 -51.88 -32.44 7.01
N ALA A 1030 -52.21 -31.33 6.32
CA ALA A 1030 -51.37 -30.15 6.24
C ALA A 1030 -51.12 -29.52 7.62
N GLY A 1031 -52.16 -29.38 8.46
CA GLY A 1031 -52.04 -28.91 9.84
C GLY A 1031 -51.17 -29.82 10.72
N LYS A 1032 -51.30 -31.15 10.60
CA LYS A 1032 -50.41 -32.12 11.28
C LYS A 1032 -48.97 -32.02 10.79
N ARG A 1033 -48.74 -31.82 9.49
CA ARG A 1033 -47.39 -31.58 8.92
C ARG A 1033 -46.79 -30.30 9.49
N MET A 1034 -47.55 -29.20 9.53
CA MET A 1034 -47.13 -27.94 10.14
C MET A 1034 -46.71 -28.14 11.60
N LEU A 1035 -47.55 -28.79 12.42
CA LEU A 1035 -47.27 -29.03 13.84
C LEU A 1035 -46.05 -29.94 14.04
N ASN A 1036 -45.90 -30.99 13.23
CA ASN A 1036 -44.74 -31.88 13.31
C ASN A 1036 -43.44 -31.14 12.97
N ASN A 1037 -43.43 -30.35 11.89
CA ASN A 1037 -42.26 -29.56 11.51
C ASN A 1037 -41.95 -28.44 12.51
N TYR A 1038 -42.97 -27.81 13.09
CA TYR A 1038 -42.81 -26.86 14.19
C TYR A 1038 -42.13 -27.52 15.39
N ASN A 1039 -42.61 -28.68 15.81
CA ASN A 1039 -42.02 -29.42 16.94
C ASN A 1039 -40.58 -29.83 16.66
N ILE A 1040 -40.26 -30.28 15.43
CA ILE A 1040 -38.89 -30.63 15.05
C ILE A 1040 -37.98 -29.39 15.02
N LEU A 1041 -38.46 -28.26 14.51
CA LEU A 1041 -37.70 -27.00 14.45
C LEU A 1041 -37.42 -26.45 15.85
N MET A 1042 -38.45 -26.37 16.70
CA MET A 1042 -38.38 -25.70 18.00
C MET A 1042 -37.76 -26.60 19.08
N ASN A 1043 -38.13 -27.89 19.11
CA ASN A 1043 -37.68 -28.82 20.16
C ASN A 1043 -36.52 -29.72 19.71
N GLY A 1044 -36.18 -29.73 18.42
CA GLY A 1044 -35.21 -30.67 17.85
C GLY A 1044 -35.76 -32.10 17.71
N LYS A 1045 -35.09 -32.91 16.88
CA LYS A 1045 -35.37 -34.36 16.72
C LYS A 1045 -34.16 -35.07 16.08
N ASP A 1046 -33.84 -36.29 16.52
CA ASP A 1046 -32.87 -37.20 15.88
C ASP A 1046 -31.55 -36.55 15.43
N GLY A 1047 -30.83 -35.89 16.35
CA GLY A 1047 -29.54 -35.26 16.06
C GLY A 1047 -29.61 -33.87 15.42
N LEU A 1048 -30.81 -33.31 15.23
CA LEU A 1048 -31.02 -31.88 14.99
C LEU A 1048 -31.08 -31.13 16.33
N ILE A 1049 -30.23 -30.12 16.49
CA ILE A 1049 -30.27 -29.21 17.65
C ILE A 1049 -31.50 -28.30 17.51
N ALA A 1050 -32.21 -28.10 18.63
CA ALA A 1050 -33.33 -27.16 18.71
C ALA A 1050 -32.91 -25.76 18.25
N CYS A 1051 -33.77 -25.09 17.47
CA CYS A 1051 -33.56 -23.68 17.10
C CYS A 1051 -33.70 -22.78 18.34
N LEU A 1052 -34.62 -23.12 19.23
CA LEU A 1052 -34.86 -22.42 20.49
C LEU A 1052 -33.68 -22.64 21.46
N GLY A 1053 -33.13 -21.54 21.98
CA GLY A 1053 -31.97 -21.54 22.89
C GLY A 1053 -30.62 -21.64 22.18
N TYR A 1054 -30.59 -21.68 20.84
CA TYR A 1054 -29.35 -21.78 20.08
C TYR A 1054 -28.63 -20.43 19.93
N SER A 1055 -29.38 -19.37 19.60
CA SER A 1055 -28.86 -18.01 19.45
C SER A 1055 -29.89 -17.03 19.98
N ALA A 1056 -29.44 -16.05 20.78
CA ALA A 1056 -30.30 -14.99 21.29
C ALA A 1056 -30.99 -14.19 20.17
N GLU A 1057 -30.38 -14.10 18.98
CA GLU A 1057 -30.97 -13.42 17.83
C GLU A 1057 -32.08 -14.26 17.18
N LEU A 1058 -31.88 -15.57 17.04
CA LEU A 1058 -32.92 -16.48 16.55
C LEU A 1058 -34.06 -16.59 17.56
N ASP A 1059 -33.74 -16.67 18.85
CA ASP A 1059 -34.71 -16.65 19.93
C ASP A 1059 -35.46 -15.34 19.96
N LYS A 1060 -34.78 -14.21 19.70
CA LYS A 1060 -35.47 -12.94 19.52
C LYS A 1060 -36.40 -13.02 18.32
N ILE A 1061 -35.99 -13.51 17.16
CA ILE A 1061 -36.89 -13.63 16.00
C ILE A 1061 -38.12 -14.51 16.28
N HIS A 1062 -37.96 -15.59 17.05
CA HIS A 1062 -39.06 -16.50 17.40
C HIS A 1062 -39.92 -16.00 18.58
N ASN A 1063 -39.33 -15.25 19.53
CA ASN A 1063 -40.00 -14.80 20.76
C ASN A 1063 -40.39 -13.31 20.72
N GLU A 1064 -39.92 -12.53 19.74
CA GLU A 1064 -40.31 -11.14 19.54
C GLU A 1064 -41.77 -11.14 19.14
N GLN A 1065 -42.61 -10.90 20.14
CA GLN A 1065 -44.03 -10.64 19.94
C GLN A 1065 -44.15 -9.42 19.02
N LYS A 1066 -44.37 -9.67 17.73
CA LYS A 1066 -44.73 -8.65 16.74
C LYS A 1066 -46.14 -8.07 16.99
N CYS A 1067 -46.83 -8.58 18.01
CA CYS A 1067 -48.23 -8.35 18.30
C CYS A 1067 -48.33 -7.78 19.72
N ASP A 1068 -48.41 -6.45 19.81
CA ASP A 1068 -48.55 -5.72 21.07
C ASP A 1068 -50.04 -5.58 21.40
N ILE A 1069 -50.58 -6.48 22.23
CA ILE A 1069 -51.99 -6.43 22.65
C ILE A 1069 -52.11 -5.31 23.70
N THR A 1070 -52.28 -4.08 23.24
CA THR A 1070 -52.39 -2.89 24.11
C THR A 1070 -53.78 -2.71 24.75
N GLN A 1071 -54.75 -3.58 24.45
CA GLN A 1071 -56.13 -3.47 24.96
C GLN A 1071 -56.44 -4.55 26.00
N THR A 1072 -57.03 -4.13 27.13
CA THR A 1072 -57.34 -4.95 28.31
C THR A 1072 -58.45 -6.00 28.12
N ASN A 1073 -59.13 -6.01 26.97
CA ASN A 1073 -60.10 -7.03 26.57
C ASN A 1073 -59.64 -7.73 25.28
N SER A 1074 -58.61 -8.56 25.38
CA SER A 1074 -58.16 -9.38 24.25
C SER A 1074 -59.19 -10.48 23.96
N SER A 1075 -59.74 -10.52 22.75
CA SER A 1075 -60.58 -11.64 22.33
C SER A 1075 -59.74 -12.90 22.17
N TYR A 1076 -60.36 -14.08 22.22
CA TYR A 1076 -59.69 -15.36 21.97
C TYR A 1076 -58.99 -15.37 20.59
N HIS A 1077 -59.53 -14.63 19.62
CA HIS A 1077 -58.94 -14.48 18.30
C HIS A 1077 -57.66 -13.64 18.31
N ASP A 1078 -57.55 -12.61 19.16
CA ASP A 1078 -56.34 -11.78 19.27
C ASP A 1078 -55.19 -12.57 19.92
N ILE A 1079 -55.53 -13.44 20.88
CA ILE A 1079 -54.57 -14.37 21.50
C ILE A 1079 -54.09 -15.41 20.48
N VAL A 1080 -55.00 -15.94 19.65
CA VAL A 1080 -54.66 -16.90 18.57
C VAL A 1080 -53.87 -16.21 17.44
N GLN A 1081 -54.19 -14.96 17.11
CA GLN A 1081 -53.47 -14.15 16.12
C GLN A 1081 -52.04 -13.86 16.60
N CYS A 1082 -51.85 -13.45 17.84
CA CYS A 1082 -50.50 -13.22 18.38
C CYS A 1082 -49.71 -14.54 18.54
N ASN A 1083 -50.36 -15.66 18.91
CA ASN A 1083 -49.72 -16.98 19.01
C ASN A 1083 -49.44 -17.65 17.65
N SER A 1084 -50.08 -17.20 16.56
CA SER A 1084 -49.82 -17.71 15.20
C SER A 1084 -48.80 -16.88 14.43
N LEU A 1085 -48.51 -15.67 14.91
CA LEU A 1085 -47.48 -14.76 14.39
C LEU A 1085 -46.13 -14.90 15.10
N SER A 1086 -46.07 -15.62 16.23
CA SER A 1086 -44.88 -16.17 16.88
C SER A 1086 -44.57 -17.58 16.36
#